data_AF-A0A2R6WWL0-F1
#
_entry.id   AF-A0A2R6WWL0-F1
#
_cell.length_a   1.000
_cell.length_b   1.000
_cell.length_c   1.000
_cell.angle_alpha   90.00
_cell.angle_beta   90.00
_cell.angle_gamma   90.00
#
_symmetry.space_group_name_H-M   'P 1'
#
loop_
_entity.id
_entity.type
_entity.pdbx_description
1 polymer ?
#
loop_
_entity_poly.entity_id
_entity_poly.type
_entity_poly.pdbx_seq_one_letter_code
_entity_poly.pdbx_strand_id
1 'polypeptide(L)'
;MLGKTTPNRMRGSRNNDAVHKRRVFVTVCATVLMLSLLSIYYSSFFNSRMHHVHGDGSSEEEREWEGASKVVRRPKPLADDLSMDDTGADKGEADLDVDTINLKEERPDETKRKADKYEADDDKDDSDERTDNDDQDASAEDPKDEEGIDEVTLKTFPVCDSRYSELIPCLDQSLQKQLKMRLNHSLMEHFERHCPPPQQRLNCLIPPPPNYQVPVKWPESRDEVWQANIPHTFLATNKSDQHWMELQGDKAIFPGGGTHFHDGADKYIANLGKMLGEADGDLSKAGKIRTVFDVGCGVASFGAFLLPLDIIAMSLAPNDVHQNQIQFALERGIPSMLGVLGTMRLPYPSKSFDLAHCSRCRIDWHKRDGILLLEVDRLLRPGGYFAWSSPAAYRETESDRQEWNEMTTLVRNMCWTEAAKEGQTVIWQKPLTSECYEERLPGTHPPLCSSVEDPDAAWGLPMKTCITPLTKYNEDSLEPWPQRLTAPSPRLQELGIAERTFETDTFVWQQRVQYYWKQLKINGQIAHNGVRNIMDMNANFGGFAAALKEQDVWIMNVVSPYGPNTLKMVYDRGLIGTLHDWCEAFSTYPRTYDVLHAWDVFSKVDERGCSIEDLLLEMDRVVRPWGIIIIRDNASMVNRVGKYLKGLRWDHWSKDDFEIVEDALSHGDEKILMARKRLWQPVESF
;
A
#
# COMPACT_ATOMS: atom_id res chain seq x y z
N MET A 1 -20.59 -88.04 -61.36
CA MET A 1 -19.73 -88.99 -60.63
C MET A 1 -19.83 -88.72 -59.13
N LEU A 2 -19.15 -89.53 -58.31
CA LEU A 2 -18.98 -89.44 -56.84
C LEU A 2 -18.77 -87.98 -56.34
N GLY A 3 -19.28 -87.54 -55.18
CA GLY A 3 -20.19 -88.18 -54.21
C GLY A 3 -20.35 -87.38 -52.90
N LYS A 4 -21.23 -87.84 -51.98
CA LYS A 4 -21.44 -87.38 -50.58
C LYS A 4 -22.12 -86.02 -50.29
N THR A 5 -23.42 -85.96 -50.60
CA THR A 5 -24.52 -85.71 -49.62
C THR A 5 -24.43 -84.55 -48.60
N THR A 6 -25.05 -83.41 -48.99
CA THR A 6 -26.26 -82.77 -48.39
C THR A 6 -26.38 -82.41 -46.88
N PRO A 7 -27.18 -81.36 -46.52
CA PRO A 7 -27.06 -80.63 -45.26
C PRO A 7 -28.19 -80.91 -44.23
N ASN A 8 -28.16 -80.17 -43.10
CA ASN A 8 -29.30 -80.06 -42.17
C ASN A 8 -29.61 -78.59 -41.79
N ARG A 9 -30.81 -78.29 -41.24
CA ARG A 9 -31.39 -76.92 -41.22
C ARG A 9 -32.19 -76.63 -39.93
N MET A 10 -32.28 -75.34 -39.56
CA MET A 10 -33.12 -74.75 -38.48
C MET A 10 -32.58 -74.92 -37.03
N ARG A 11 -32.91 -74.08 -36.02
CA ARG A 11 -33.84 -72.92 -35.94
C ARG A 11 -33.47 -71.94 -34.80
N GLY A 12 -33.53 -70.63 -35.05
CA GLY A 12 -33.48 -69.57 -34.01
C GLY A 12 -32.08 -69.28 -33.41
N SER A 13 -31.82 -68.12 -32.79
CA SER A 13 -32.73 -67.02 -32.41
C SER A 13 -32.13 -65.64 -32.67
N ARG A 14 -32.92 -64.70 -33.21
CA ARG A 14 -32.61 -63.26 -33.25
C ARG A 14 -32.96 -62.66 -31.88
N ASN A 15 -31.96 -62.30 -31.05
CA ASN A 15 -32.26 -61.51 -29.85
C ASN A 15 -31.12 -60.61 -29.32
N ASN A 16 -29.84 -60.98 -29.51
CA ASN A 16 -28.74 -60.27 -28.85
C ASN A 16 -28.53 -58.82 -29.34
N ASP A 17 -28.60 -58.55 -30.65
CA ASP A 17 -28.44 -57.19 -31.19
C ASP A 17 -29.52 -56.21 -30.69
N ALA A 18 -30.76 -56.70 -30.53
CA ALA A 18 -31.86 -55.90 -30.02
C ALA A 18 -31.68 -55.55 -28.54
N VAL A 19 -31.16 -56.49 -27.74
CA VAL A 19 -30.82 -56.25 -26.33
C VAL A 19 -29.62 -55.31 -26.20
N HIS A 20 -28.59 -55.45 -27.04
CA HIS A 20 -27.41 -54.59 -26.97
C HIS A 20 -27.73 -53.15 -27.41
N LYS A 21 -28.47 -52.96 -28.52
CA LYS A 21 -28.95 -51.64 -28.94
C LYS A 21 -29.92 -51.02 -27.92
N ARG A 22 -30.81 -51.80 -27.28
CA ARG A 22 -31.63 -51.31 -26.16
C ARG A 22 -30.81 -50.89 -24.96
N ARG A 23 -29.75 -51.63 -24.58
CA ARG A 23 -28.85 -51.22 -23.48
C ARG A 23 -28.15 -49.90 -23.79
N VAL A 24 -27.54 -49.76 -24.97
CA VAL A 24 -26.90 -48.49 -25.37
C VAL A 24 -27.90 -47.34 -25.38
N PHE A 25 -29.09 -47.54 -25.95
CA PHE A 25 -30.13 -46.50 -25.99
C PHE A 25 -30.63 -46.12 -24.59
N VAL A 26 -30.83 -47.10 -23.68
CA VAL A 26 -31.18 -46.83 -22.28
C VAL A 26 -30.06 -46.11 -21.54
N THR A 27 -28.78 -46.46 -21.75
CA THR A 27 -27.65 -45.74 -21.14
C THR A 27 -27.57 -44.30 -21.65
N VAL A 28 -27.74 -44.05 -22.95
CA VAL A 28 -27.75 -42.69 -23.52
C VAL A 28 -28.96 -41.89 -23.04
N CYS A 29 -30.16 -42.48 -23.00
CA CYS A 29 -31.33 -41.80 -22.43
C CYS A 29 -31.16 -41.53 -20.93
N ALA A 30 -30.51 -42.41 -20.18
CA ALA A 30 -30.24 -42.22 -18.75
C ALA A 30 -29.18 -41.14 -18.49
N THR A 31 -28.11 -41.05 -19.29
CA THR A 31 -27.13 -39.96 -19.15
C THR A 31 -27.72 -38.63 -19.60
N VAL A 32 -28.53 -38.59 -20.66
CA VAL A 32 -29.28 -37.38 -21.05
C VAL A 32 -30.27 -36.97 -19.96
N LEU A 33 -31.03 -37.90 -19.36
CA LEU A 33 -31.91 -37.61 -18.23
C LEU A 33 -31.14 -37.11 -17.00
N MET A 34 -29.99 -37.71 -16.66
CA MET A 34 -29.15 -37.25 -15.56
C MET A 34 -28.58 -35.86 -15.83
N LEU A 35 -28.17 -35.55 -17.07
CA LEU A 35 -27.71 -34.21 -17.45
C LEU A 35 -28.84 -33.18 -17.47
N SER A 36 -30.05 -33.55 -17.93
CA SER A 36 -31.24 -32.70 -17.82
C SER A 36 -31.66 -32.48 -16.37
N LEU A 37 -31.61 -33.49 -15.51
CA LEU A 37 -31.92 -33.37 -14.09
C LEU A 37 -30.84 -32.58 -13.34
N LEU A 38 -29.55 -32.71 -13.69
CA LEU A 38 -28.48 -31.85 -13.20
C LEU A 38 -28.67 -30.40 -13.67
N SER A 39 -29.04 -30.18 -14.94
CA SER A 39 -29.37 -28.84 -15.46
C SER A 39 -30.54 -28.23 -14.71
N ILE A 40 -31.64 -28.97 -14.51
CA ILE A 40 -32.80 -28.51 -13.74
C ILE A 40 -32.41 -28.27 -12.28
N TYR A 41 -31.62 -29.14 -11.66
CA TYR A 41 -31.15 -28.97 -10.28
C TYR A 41 -30.26 -27.73 -10.13
N TYR A 42 -29.34 -27.47 -11.07
CA TYR A 42 -28.56 -26.23 -11.10
C TYR A 42 -29.45 -25.00 -11.32
N SER A 43 -30.37 -25.03 -12.30
CA SER A 43 -31.33 -23.94 -12.52
C SER A 43 -32.20 -23.65 -11.29
N SER A 44 -32.67 -24.69 -10.59
CA SER A 44 -33.42 -24.53 -9.32
C SER A 44 -32.54 -24.05 -8.18
N PHE A 45 -31.30 -24.53 -8.05
CA PHE A 45 -30.37 -24.09 -7.01
C PHE A 45 -29.95 -22.63 -7.17
N PHE A 46 -29.87 -22.13 -8.42
CA PHE A 46 -29.68 -20.71 -8.70
C PHE A 46 -30.98 -19.90 -8.48
N ASN A 47 -32.14 -20.33 -9.00
CA ASN A 47 -33.42 -19.61 -8.80
C ASN A 47 -33.79 -19.49 -7.31
N SER A 48 -33.68 -20.56 -6.53
CA SER A 48 -33.96 -20.53 -5.09
C SER A 48 -32.97 -19.69 -4.29
N ARG A 49 -31.83 -19.29 -4.87
CA ARG A 49 -30.86 -18.39 -4.23
C ARG A 49 -31.01 -16.92 -4.66
N MET A 50 -31.65 -16.64 -5.80
CA MET A 50 -32.09 -15.28 -6.15
C MET A 50 -33.33 -14.85 -5.37
N HIS A 51 -34.27 -15.76 -5.08
CA HIS A 51 -35.58 -15.43 -4.48
C HIS A 51 -35.57 -14.97 -3.01
N HIS A 52 -34.42 -14.65 -2.41
CA HIS A 52 -34.34 -14.06 -1.06
C HIS A 52 -33.61 -12.71 -0.97
N VAL A 53 -32.99 -12.21 -2.05
CA VAL A 53 -32.35 -10.89 -2.08
C VAL A 53 -32.57 -10.20 -3.44
N HIS A 54 -33.83 -9.87 -3.75
CA HIS A 54 -34.21 -8.69 -4.53
C HIS A 54 -35.70 -8.41 -4.36
N GLY A 55 -36.02 -7.23 -3.82
CA GLY A 55 -37.30 -6.56 -4.09
C GLY A 55 -37.11 -5.59 -5.27
N ASP A 56 -38.15 -5.45 -6.07
CA ASP A 56 -38.30 -4.70 -7.34
C ASP A 56 -37.31 -3.57 -7.69
N GLY A 57 -37.02 -3.45 -9.00
CA GLY A 57 -36.86 -2.13 -9.65
C GLY A 57 -35.57 -1.81 -10.40
N SER A 58 -35.22 -2.51 -11.49
CA SER A 58 -34.45 -1.95 -12.63
C SER A 58 -34.24 -2.97 -13.77
N SER A 59 -34.83 -2.73 -14.95
CA SER A 59 -34.44 -3.41 -16.22
C SER A 59 -35.08 -2.82 -17.50
N GLU A 60 -35.27 -1.49 -17.58
CA GLU A 60 -35.80 -0.83 -18.81
C GLU A 60 -35.03 0.41 -19.32
N GLU A 61 -34.03 0.94 -18.60
CA GLU A 61 -33.40 2.24 -18.96
C GLU A 61 -32.32 2.17 -20.06
N GLU A 62 -31.82 0.99 -20.47
CA GLU A 62 -30.69 0.85 -21.42
C GLU A 62 -31.07 0.95 -22.92
N ARG A 63 -32.13 1.69 -23.29
CA ARG A 63 -32.60 1.78 -24.70
C ARG A 63 -32.93 3.17 -25.26
N GLU A 64 -32.75 4.25 -24.51
CA GLU A 64 -33.26 5.58 -24.92
C GLU A 64 -32.19 6.65 -25.24
N TRP A 65 -30.96 6.25 -25.59
CA TRP A 65 -29.84 7.18 -25.83
C TRP A 65 -29.33 7.38 -27.28
N GLU A 66 -30.02 6.82 -28.29
CA GLU A 66 -29.78 7.20 -29.70
C GLU A 66 -30.63 8.41 -30.17
N GLY A 67 -31.54 8.92 -29.32
CA GLY A 67 -32.65 9.78 -29.75
C GLY A 67 -32.46 11.31 -29.68
N ALA A 68 -31.40 11.82 -29.04
CA ALA A 68 -31.42 13.21 -28.52
C ALA A 68 -30.16 14.06 -28.80
N SER A 69 -29.74 14.21 -30.07
CA SER A 69 -28.67 15.14 -30.44
C SER A 69 -28.94 15.93 -31.74
N LYS A 70 -29.83 16.94 -31.66
CA LYS A 70 -30.04 17.98 -32.69
C LYS A 70 -30.74 19.21 -32.11
N VAL A 71 -30.20 20.41 -32.38
CA VAL A 71 -30.69 21.74 -31.91
C VAL A 71 -30.47 21.91 -30.40
N VAL A 72 -29.82 22.96 -29.87
CA VAL A 72 -30.19 24.41 -29.87
C VAL A 72 -29.01 25.33 -30.28
N ARG A 73 -29.29 26.63 -30.48
CA ARG A 73 -28.40 27.66 -31.04
C ARG A 73 -27.68 28.51 -29.97
N ARG A 74 -26.54 29.10 -30.34
CA ARG A 74 -25.82 30.12 -29.55
C ARG A 74 -26.55 31.48 -29.50
N PRO A 75 -26.42 32.24 -28.40
CA PRO A 75 -26.38 33.71 -28.40
C PRO A 75 -24.94 34.26 -28.52
N LYS A 76 -24.80 35.59 -28.65
CA LYS A 76 -23.54 36.35 -28.52
C LYS A 76 -23.60 37.27 -27.29
N PRO A 77 -22.46 37.71 -26.72
CA PRO A 77 -22.43 38.67 -25.63
C PRO A 77 -22.71 40.12 -26.10
N LEU A 78 -23.07 40.97 -25.13
CA LEU A 78 -22.88 42.42 -25.17
C LEU A 78 -21.80 42.81 -24.13
N ALA A 79 -21.31 44.05 -24.18
CA ALA A 79 -20.15 44.53 -23.42
C ALA A 79 -20.44 45.86 -22.70
N ASP A 80 -19.43 46.30 -21.94
CA ASP A 80 -19.25 47.64 -21.34
C ASP A 80 -20.21 47.96 -20.16
N ASP A 81 -19.88 48.82 -19.19
CA ASP A 81 -18.88 49.90 -19.20
C ASP A 81 -18.25 50.21 -17.80
N LEU A 82 -17.19 51.04 -17.83
CA LEU A 82 -16.57 51.99 -16.85
C LEU A 82 -17.19 52.23 -15.43
N SER A 83 -16.49 52.74 -14.38
CA SER A 83 -15.13 53.33 -14.20
C SER A 83 -14.62 53.28 -12.72
N MET A 84 -13.45 53.90 -12.46
CA MET A 84 -12.74 54.07 -11.18
C MET A 84 -13.27 55.20 -10.25
N ASP A 85 -12.56 55.38 -9.12
CA ASP A 85 -12.37 56.58 -8.24
C ASP A 85 -13.09 56.59 -6.88
N ASP A 86 -12.55 57.15 -5.78
CA ASP A 86 -11.15 57.38 -5.33
C ASP A 86 -11.13 57.80 -3.83
N THR A 87 -9.98 57.71 -3.16
CA THR A 87 -9.59 58.32 -1.85
C THR A 87 -10.31 57.87 -0.57
N GLY A 88 -9.60 57.97 0.58
CA GLY A 88 -10.21 57.78 1.90
C GLY A 88 -9.26 57.40 3.05
N ALA A 89 -8.15 58.12 3.25
CA ALA A 89 -7.22 57.87 4.36
C ALA A 89 -7.18 59.04 5.36
N ASP A 90 -7.24 58.74 6.66
CA ASP A 90 -6.49 59.49 7.68
C ASP A 90 -6.25 58.64 8.95
N LYS A 91 -5.44 59.17 9.87
CA LYS A 91 -4.96 58.52 11.11
C LYS A 91 -5.67 59.06 12.36
N GLY A 92 -5.61 58.29 13.45
CA GLY A 92 -5.92 58.73 14.82
C GLY A 92 -5.24 57.81 15.82
N GLU A 93 -4.53 58.39 16.79
CA GLU A 93 -3.67 57.72 17.78
C GLU A 93 -3.86 58.41 19.15
N ALA A 94 -3.29 57.83 20.23
CA ALA A 94 -3.24 58.34 21.61
C ALA A 94 -4.58 58.34 22.42
N ASP A 95 -4.57 58.13 23.75
CA ASP A 95 -3.58 57.48 24.64
C ASP A 95 -4.16 57.24 26.07
N LEU A 96 -3.49 56.38 26.86
CA LEU A 96 -3.48 56.34 28.36
C LEU A 96 -4.83 56.06 29.11
N ASP A 97 -4.87 55.61 30.37
CA ASP A 97 -3.79 55.30 31.34
C ASP A 97 -4.12 54.12 32.31
N VAL A 98 -3.11 53.78 33.12
CA VAL A 98 -2.98 52.72 34.14
C VAL A 98 -3.93 52.86 35.35
N ASP A 99 -4.24 51.73 36.01
CA ASP A 99 -4.27 51.68 37.48
C ASP A 99 -3.64 50.36 38.01
N THR A 100 -3.15 50.32 39.25
CA THR A 100 -2.35 49.21 39.80
C THR A 100 -2.45 49.08 41.32
N ILE A 101 -2.75 47.87 41.82
CA ILE A 101 -2.73 47.57 43.26
C ILE A 101 -1.94 46.29 43.56
N ASN A 102 -1.03 46.37 44.54
CA ASN A 102 -0.23 45.29 45.11
C ASN A 102 -0.88 44.70 46.38
N LEU A 103 -0.47 43.50 46.82
CA LEU A 103 0.18 43.24 48.13
C LEU A 103 0.30 41.75 48.54
N LYS A 104 1.55 41.29 48.69
CA LYS A 104 2.15 40.40 49.72
C LYS A 104 1.63 38.98 50.06
N GLU A 105 2.58 38.04 49.91
CA GLU A 105 3.06 37.01 50.86
C GLU A 105 2.26 36.62 52.12
N GLU A 106 2.14 35.30 52.37
CA GLU A 106 2.77 34.66 53.55
C GLU A 106 3.04 33.15 53.34
N ARG A 107 3.68 32.45 54.30
CA ARG A 107 4.22 31.08 54.18
C ARG A 107 3.87 30.21 55.40
N PRO A 108 3.58 28.91 55.23
CA PRO A 108 4.45 27.84 55.80
C PRO A 108 4.48 26.56 54.92
N ASP A 109 5.18 25.46 55.19
CA ASP A 109 6.49 25.13 55.81
C ASP A 109 6.76 23.61 55.52
N GLU A 110 7.93 23.05 55.81
CA GLU A 110 8.29 21.66 55.44
C GLU A 110 7.52 20.55 56.21
N THR A 111 7.32 19.38 55.56
CA THR A 111 7.48 18.10 56.26
C THR A 111 7.97 16.97 55.33
N LYS A 112 8.84 16.09 55.83
CA LYS A 112 9.58 15.07 55.05
C LYS A 112 8.95 13.68 55.15
N ARG A 113 8.92 12.94 54.04
CA ARG A 113 8.93 11.45 53.89
C ARG A 113 9.50 11.17 52.48
N LYS A 114 10.79 10.87 52.32
CA LYS A 114 11.47 9.56 52.50
C LYS A 114 10.78 8.41 51.74
N ALA A 115 11.59 7.72 50.92
CA ALA A 115 11.24 6.48 50.26
C ALA A 115 11.58 5.28 51.16
N ASP A 116 10.79 4.21 51.05
CA ASP A 116 11.03 2.96 51.74
C ASP A 116 11.67 1.94 50.77
N LYS A 117 12.77 1.34 51.23
CA LYS A 117 13.46 0.19 50.61
C LYS A 117 13.40 -0.92 51.65
N TYR A 118 12.85 -2.07 51.30
CA TYR A 118 12.82 -3.25 52.17
C TYR A 118 13.53 -4.42 51.51
N GLU A 119 14.75 -4.64 51.98
CA GLU A 119 15.38 -5.97 51.99
C GLU A 119 14.78 -6.82 53.13
N ALA A 120 14.87 -8.13 53.01
CA ALA A 120 14.51 -9.07 54.06
C ALA A 120 15.44 -10.29 53.96
N ASP A 121 16.31 -10.44 54.95
CA ASP A 121 17.25 -11.56 55.12
C ASP A 121 16.97 -12.28 56.45
N ASP A 122 17.57 -13.46 56.60
CA ASP A 122 17.58 -14.34 57.78
C ASP A 122 16.22 -15.01 58.15
N ASP A 123 16.16 -16.21 58.74
CA ASP A 123 17.19 -16.88 59.54
C ASP A 123 17.02 -18.43 59.61
N LYS A 124 18.15 -19.17 59.62
CA LYS A 124 18.37 -20.56 60.16
C LYS A 124 17.61 -21.77 59.53
N ASP A 125 18.02 -23.04 59.71
CA ASP A 125 18.97 -23.67 60.66
C ASP A 125 19.77 -24.85 60.04
N ASP A 126 20.85 -25.30 60.70
CA ASP A 126 21.73 -26.44 60.30
C ASP A 126 21.19 -27.84 60.64
N SER A 127 21.63 -28.90 59.89
CA SER A 127 22.22 -30.12 60.51
C SER A 127 22.74 -31.19 59.52
N ASP A 128 23.81 -31.88 59.95
CA ASP A 128 24.28 -33.25 59.64
C ASP A 128 25.19 -33.54 58.42
N GLU A 129 26.38 -34.03 58.77
CA GLU A 129 27.47 -34.54 57.91
C GLU A 129 27.26 -36.03 57.52
N ARG A 130 28.00 -36.54 56.51
CA ARG A 130 29.09 -37.54 56.69
C ARG A 130 29.57 -38.26 55.41
N THR A 131 30.90 -38.21 55.19
CA THR A 131 31.84 -39.29 54.77
C THR A 131 31.57 -40.12 53.48
N ASP A 132 32.56 -40.52 52.66
CA ASP A 132 33.98 -40.14 52.50
C ASP A 132 34.60 -40.88 51.27
N ASN A 133 35.87 -40.56 50.97
CA ASN A 133 36.90 -41.34 50.26
C ASN A 133 37.01 -41.35 48.70
N ASP A 134 38.15 -40.78 48.28
CA ASP A 134 39.14 -41.17 47.25
C ASP A 134 38.81 -40.97 45.75
N ASP A 135 39.57 -40.21 44.93
CA ASP A 135 41.05 -40.11 44.66
C ASP A 135 41.63 -41.33 43.91
N GLN A 136 42.54 -41.23 42.93
CA GLN A 136 43.29 -40.15 42.24
C GLN A 136 43.68 -40.70 40.82
N ASP A 137 44.38 -40.09 39.84
CA ASP A 137 45.31 -38.94 39.70
C ASP A 137 45.36 -38.48 38.20
N ALA A 138 46.17 -37.45 37.90
CA ALA A 138 47.11 -37.33 36.76
C ALA A 138 46.78 -36.49 35.50
N SER A 139 47.51 -35.36 35.41
CA SER A 139 48.06 -34.69 34.22
C SER A 139 47.16 -33.91 33.24
N ALA A 140 47.63 -32.72 32.89
CA ALA A 140 47.11 -31.89 31.80
C ALA A 140 48.15 -31.75 30.67
N GLU A 141 47.70 -31.87 29.42
CA GLU A 141 48.37 -31.31 28.24
C GLU A 141 47.32 -30.60 27.38
N ASP A 142 47.70 -29.46 26.78
CA ASP A 142 46.84 -28.58 25.96
C ASP A 142 47.38 -28.57 24.52
N PRO A 143 46.63 -29.15 23.56
CA PRO A 143 46.93 -29.04 22.16
C PRO A 143 45.71 -28.60 21.32
N LYS A 144 45.51 -27.27 21.24
CA LYS A 144 45.07 -26.57 20.02
C LYS A 144 43.96 -27.24 19.19
N ASP A 145 42.72 -26.78 19.37
CA ASP A 145 41.72 -26.91 18.32
C ASP A 145 42.18 -26.13 17.08
N GLU A 146 42.67 -26.84 16.04
CA GLU A 146 42.89 -26.25 14.72
C GLU A 146 41.54 -25.81 14.14
N GLU A 147 41.48 -24.62 13.53
CA GLU A 147 40.26 -24.07 12.96
C GLU A 147 39.69 -25.00 11.86
N GLY A 148 38.73 -25.83 12.25
CA GLY A 148 37.98 -26.68 11.32
C GLY A 148 37.30 -25.80 10.29
N ILE A 149 37.79 -25.85 9.04
CA ILE A 149 37.22 -25.11 7.92
C ILE A 149 35.78 -25.60 7.71
N ASP A 150 34.84 -24.82 8.22
CA ASP A 150 33.40 -25.10 8.20
C ASP A 150 32.96 -25.27 6.73
N GLU A 151 32.76 -26.52 6.31
CA GLU A 151 32.54 -26.87 4.90
C GLU A 151 31.22 -26.23 4.45
N VAL A 152 31.34 -25.13 3.70
CA VAL A 152 30.23 -24.21 3.41
C VAL A 152 29.15 -24.94 2.60
N THR A 153 28.21 -25.53 3.33
CA THR A 153 27.07 -26.25 2.81
C THR A 153 26.14 -25.21 2.18
N LEU A 154 26.33 -24.98 0.88
CA LEU A 154 25.65 -23.95 0.12
C LEU A 154 24.12 -24.14 0.22
N LYS A 155 23.46 -23.33 1.05
CA LYS A 155 22.01 -23.38 1.23
C LYS A 155 21.33 -23.11 -0.11
N THR A 156 20.52 -24.08 -0.55
CA THR A 156 19.74 -24.02 -1.78
C THR A 156 18.27 -23.86 -1.46
N PHE A 157 17.65 -22.80 -1.97
CA PHE A 157 16.20 -22.65 -1.91
C PHE A 157 15.54 -23.40 -3.08
N PRO A 158 14.56 -24.29 -2.83
CA PRO A 158 13.77 -24.91 -3.90
C PRO A 158 12.92 -23.85 -4.61
N VAL A 159 12.39 -24.18 -5.80
CA VAL A 159 11.41 -23.33 -6.49
C VAL A 159 10.01 -23.68 -6.00
N CYS A 160 9.17 -22.69 -5.71
CA CYS A 160 7.78 -22.92 -5.35
C CYS A 160 6.96 -23.45 -6.54
N ASP A 161 5.87 -24.17 -6.27
CA ASP A 161 4.86 -24.54 -7.27
C ASP A 161 4.37 -23.28 -8.03
N SER A 162 4.14 -23.40 -9.34
CA SER A 162 3.74 -22.30 -10.23
C SER A 162 2.46 -21.58 -9.80
N ARG A 163 1.57 -22.27 -9.06
CA ARG A 163 0.39 -21.68 -8.40
C ARG A 163 0.70 -20.54 -7.43
N TYR A 164 1.94 -20.42 -6.95
CA TYR A 164 2.38 -19.38 -6.01
C TYR A 164 3.04 -18.18 -6.72
N SER A 165 3.11 -18.16 -8.05
CA SER A 165 3.75 -17.09 -8.84
C SER A 165 3.19 -15.67 -8.55
N GLU A 166 1.97 -15.55 -8.02
CA GLU A 166 1.32 -14.30 -7.62
C GLU A 166 1.08 -14.18 -6.11
N LEU A 167 1.67 -15.06 -5.29
CA LEU A 167 1.41 -15.10 -3.85
C LEU A 167 1.81 -13.79 -3.15
N ILE A 168 0.85 -13.21 -2.43
CA ILE A 168 1.05 -12.16 -1.43
C ILE A 168 0.78 -12.81 -0.05
N PRO A 169 1.81 -13.24 0.71
CA PRO A 169 1.61 -14.19 1.81
C PRO A 169 0.63 -13.71 2.88
N CYS A 170 0.63 -12.43 3.22
CA CYS A 170 -0.27 -11.84 4.22
C CYS A 170 -1.67 -11.49 3.69
N LEU A 171 -1.97 -11.71 2.41
CA LEU A 171 -3.28 -11.47 1.80
C LEU A 171 -3.85 -12.73 1.11
N ASP A 172 -3.33 -13.92 1.45
CA ASP A 172 -3.83 -15.18 0.90
C ASP A 172 -5.12 -15.65 1.59
N GLN A 173 -6.23 -15.52 0.88
CA GLN A 173 -7.52 -16.05 1.33
C GLN A 173 -7.53 -17.59 1.45
N SER A 174 -6.57 -18.30 0.86
CA SER A 174 -6.43 -19.76 0.99
C SER A 174 -5.88 -20.14 2.36
N LEU A 175 -4.82 -19.44 2.82
CA LEU A 175 -4.30 -19.48 4.18
C LEU A 175 -5.38 -19.16 5.22
N GLN A 176 -6.14 -18.07 5.04
CA GLN A 176 -7.24 -17.69 5.95
C GLN A 176 -8.26 -18.85 6.14
N LYS A 177 -8.60 -19.55 5.03
CA LYS A 177 -9.51 -20.70 5.04
C LYS A 177 -8.90 -21.94 5.69
N GLN A 178 -7.60 -22.20 5.47
CA GLN A 178 -6.86 -23.31 6.11
C GLN A 178 -6.72 -23.11 7.62
N LEU A 179 -6.41 -21.89 8.07
CA LEU A 179 -6.36 -21.48 9.47
C LEU A 179 -7.75 -21.36 10.13
N LYS A 180 -8.83 -21.46 9.34
CA LYS A 180 -10.23 -21.37 9.80
C LYS A 180 -10.54 -20.06 10.54
N MET A 181 -9.97 -18.96 10.05
CA MET A 181 -10.09 -17.64 10.66
C MET A 181 -11.55 -17.16 10.63
N ARG A 182 -12.02 -16.58 11.74
CA ARG A 182 -13.40 -16.08 11.90
C ARG A 182 -13.48 -14.60 11.53
N LEU A 183 -13.28 -14.30 10.25
CA LEU A 183 -13.24 -12.93 9.73
C LEU A 183 -14.64 -12.42 9.40
N ASN A 184 -14.94 -11.19 9.78
CA ASN A 184 -16.20 -10.53 9.47
C ASN A 184 -16.18 -9.96 8.05
N HIS A 185 -16.76 -10.70 7.11
CA HIS A 185 -16.80 -10.29 5.70
C HIS A 185 -17.54 -8.97 5.46
N SER A 186 -18.50 -8.56 6.30
CA SER A 186 -19.18 -7.26 6.15
C SER A 186 -18.34 -6.05 6.60
N LEU A 187 -17.25 -6.28 7.33
CA LEU A 187 -16.26 -5.27 7.71
C LEU A 187 -14.98 -5.36 6.86
N MET A 188 -15.01 -6.16 5.79
CA MET A 188 -13.89 -6.37 4.85
C MET A 188 -12.61 -6.99 5.45
N GLU A 189 -12.68 -7.57 6.66
CA GLU A 189 -11.53 -8.15 7.38
C GLU A 189 -10.73 -9.19 6.56
N HIS A 190 -11.39 -9.90 5.64
CA HIS A 190 -10.78 -10.85 4.70
C HIS A 190 -9.83 -10.23 3.65
N PHE A 191 -9.81 -8.91 3.50
CA PHE A 191 -8.83 -8.16 2.69
C PHE A 191 -7.74 -7.47 3.53
N GLU A 192 -7.77 -7.63 4.86
CA GLU A 192 -6.73 -7.11 5.77
C GLU A 192 -5.53 -8.07 5.85
N ARG A 193 -4.44 -7.63 6.49
CA ARG A 193 -3.20 -8.41 6.64
C ARG A 193 -3.40 -9.55 7.64
N HIS A 194 -3.29 -10.79 7.16
CA HIS A 194 -3.30 -12.02 7.94
C HIS A 194 -2.07 -12.87 7.57
N CYS A 195 -0.94 -12.61 8.21
CA CYS A 195 0.35 -13.21 7.84
C CYS A 195 0.52 -14.68 8.28
N PRO A 196 1.27 -15.50 7.52
CA PRO A 196 1.51 -16.89 7.87
C PRO A 196 2.39 -17.03 9.13
N PRO A 197 2.01 -17.92 10.08
CA PRO A 197 2.88 -18.27 11.20
C PRO A 197 4.16 -18.95 10.68
N PRO A 198 5.28 -18.94 11.43
CA PRO A 198 6.58 -19.41 10.94
C PRO A 198 6.57 -20.79 10.29
N GLN A 199 5.77 -21.73 10.81
CA GLN A 199 5.66 -23.11 10.32
C GLN A 199 4.89 -23.24 8.99
N GLN A 200 4.33 -22.15 8.46
CA GLN A 200 3.59 -22.09 7.19
C GLN A 200 4.16 -21.04 6.22
N ARG A 201 5.34 -20.47 6.52
CA ARG A 201 6.08 -19.60 5.60
C ARG A 201 6.68 -20.42 4.46
N LEU A 202 6.70 -19.87 3.25
CA LEU A 202 7.22 -20.56 2.07
C LEU A 202 8.72 -20.38 1.95
N ASN A 203 9.49 -21.40 2.33
CA ASN A 203 10.95 -21.41 2.24
C ASN A 203 11.42 -21.80 0.83
N CYS A 204 10.91 -21.11 -0.20
CA CYS A 204 11.15 -21.39 -1.61
C CYS A 204 11.13 -20.12 -2.47
N LEU A 205 11.81 -20.16 -3.62
CA LEU A 205 11.86 -19.06 -4.59
C LEU A 205 10.56 -19.02 -5.41
N ILE A 206 9.87 -17.88 -5.39
CA ILE A 206 8.61 -17.69 -6.11
C ILE A 206 8.89 -17.57 -7.62
N PRO A 207 8.37 -18.47 -8.48
CA PRO A 207 8.63 -18.45 -9.91
C PRO A 207 7.96 -17.26 -10.61
N PRO A 208 8.54 -16.73 -11.70
CA PRO A 208 7.84 -15.83 -12.61
C PRO A 208 6.71 -16.57 -13.34
N PRO A 209 5.69 -15.86 -13.86
CA PRO A 209 4.66 -16.47 -14.70
C PRO A 209 5.26 -16.99 -16.03
N PRO A 210 4.58 -17.93 -16.72
CA PRO A 210 5.00 -18.40 -18.04
C PRO A 210 5.17 -17.25 -19.03
N ASN A 211 6.27 -17.28 -19.81
CA ASN A 211 6.62 -16.24 -20.79
C ASN A 211 6.86 -14.83 -20.22
N TYR A 212 7.13 -14.67 -18.91
CA TYR A 212 7.48 -13.38 -18.30
C TYR A 212 8.59 -12.65 -19.07
N GLN A 213 8.31 -11.39 -19.41
CA GLN A 213 9.18 -10.48 -20.15
C GLN A 213 9.85 -9.48 -19.23
N VAL A 214 11.00 -8.93 -19.66
CA VAL A 214 11.57 -7.74 -19.02
C VAL A 214 10.54 -6.60 -19.14
N PRO A 215 10.16 -5.93 -18.03
CA PRO A 215 9.14 -4.87 -18.07
C PRO A 215 9.42 -3.79 -19.12
N VAL A 216 8.34 -3.19 -19.63
CA VAL A 216 8.43 -1.97 -20.45
C VAL A 216 9.11 -0.88 -19.61
N LYS A 217 9.92 -0.04 -20.24
CA LYS A 217 10.67 1.03 -19.55
C LYS A 217 9.82 2.28 -19.38
N TRP A 218 10.20 3.12 -18.43
CA TRP A 218 9.65 4.47 -18.31
C TRP A 218 10.16 5.35 -19.47
N PRO A 219 9.37 6.30 -20.02
CA PRO A 219 7.98 6.60 -19.68
C PRO A 219 6.94 5.71 -20.36
N GLU A 220 7.31 4.88 -21.34
CA GLU A 220 6.36 4.08 -22.13
C GLU A 220 5.50 3.14 -21.26
N SER A 221 6.08 2.62 -20.17
CA SER A 221 5.40 1.77 -19.18
C SER A 221 4.16 2.41 -18.57
N ARG A 222 4.10 3.75 -18.50
CA ARG A 222 2.91 4.47 -18.03
C ARG A 222 1.68 4.08 -18.84
N ASP A 223 1.84 3.83 -20.13
CA ASP A 223 0.73 3.67 -21.08
C ASP A 223 0.65 2.26 -21.69
N GLU A 224 1.70 1.43 -21.58
CA GLU A 224 1.70 0.04 -22.06
C GLU A 224 2.51 -0.94 -21.18
N VAL A 225 2.00 -2.16 -20.94
CA VAL A 225 2.72 -3.26 -20.26
C VAL A 225 2.52 -4.61 -20.94
N TRP A 226 3.38 -5.58 -20.69
CA TRP A 226 3.25 -6.95 -21.22
C TRP A 226 2.12 -7.73 -20.55
N GLN A 227 1.23 -8.34 -21.34
CA GLN A 227 0.18 -9.22 -20.80
C GLN A 227 0.77 -10.45 -20.09
N ALA A 228 1.90 -10.98 -20.58
CA ALA A 228 2.57 -12.15 -19.99
C ALA A 228 3.09 -11.92 -18.55
N ASN A 229 3.22 -10.66 -18.12
CA ASN A 229 3.67 -10.32 -16.77
C ASN A 229 2.51 -10.31 -15.75
N ILE A 230 1.26 -10.29 -16.22
CA ILE A 230 0.04 -10.15 -15.39
C ILE A 230 -1.04 -11.13 -15.92
N PRO A 231 -1.10 -12.38 -15.41
CA PRO A 231 -1.85 -13.48 -16.03
C PRO A 231 -3.38 -13.41 -15.88
N HIS A 232 -3.95 -12.27 -15.44
CA HIS A 232 -5.39 -12.07 -15.23
C HIS A 232 -5.92 -10.86 -16.01
N THR A 233 -5.82 -10.92 -17.35
CA THR A 233 -6.28 -9.84 -18.27
C THR A 233 -7.80 -9.70 -18.40
N PHE A 234 -8.60 -10.49 -17.66
CA PHE A 234 -10.07 -10.48 -17.68
C PHE A 234 -10.71 -9.10 -17.42
N LEU A 235 -9.99 -8.19 -16.77
CA LEU A 235 -10.39 -6.79 -16.60
C LEU A 235 -10.63 -6.06 -17.94
N ALA A 236 -9.85 -6.33 -18.99
CA ALA A 236 -10.06 -5.72 -20.30
C ALA A 236 -11.38 -6.17 -20.94
N THR A 237 -11.74 -7.44 -20.81
CA THR A 237 -13.01 -7.98 -21.32
C THR A 237 -14.23 -7.39 -20.58
N ASN A 238 -14.10 -7.13 -19.27
CA ASN A 238 -15.20 -6.67 -18.41
C ASN A 238 -15.33 -5.14 -18.28
N LYS A 239 -14.36 -4.35 -18.75
CA LYS A 239 -14.34 -2.87 -18.62
C LYS A 239 -13.87 -2.14 -19.88
N SER A 240 -14.04 -2.77 -21.05
CA SER A 240 -13.70 -2.20 -22.36
C SER A 240 -14.53 -0.96 -22.70
N ASP A 241 -15.78 -0.92 -22.26
CA ASP A 241 -16.70 0.23 -22.34
C ASP A 241 -16.12 1.51 -21.72
N GLN A 242 -15.39 1.38 -20.61
CA GLN A 242 -14.86 2.51 -19.84
C GLN A 242 -13.45 2.93 -20.25
N HIS A 243 -12.85 2.29 -21.26
CA HIS A 243 -11.49 2.58 -21.75
C HIS A 243 -10.43 2.55 -20.61
N TRP A 244 -10.57 1.64 -19.65
CA TRP A 244 -9.59 1.45 -18.57
C TRP A 244 -8.32 0.78 -19.07
N MET A 245 -8.47 -0.24 -19.93
CA MET A 245 -7.40 -1.07 -20.45
C MET A 245 -7.85 -1.75 -21.75
N GLU A 246 -7.02 -1.67 -22.78
CA GLU A 246 -7.23 -2.31 -24.09
C GLU A 246 -6.14 -3.38 -24.33
N LEU A 247 -6.44 -4.46 -25.06
CA LEU A 247 -5.45 -5.50 -25.37
C LEU A 247 -5.01 -5.36 -26.83
N GLN A 248 -3.74 -5.02 -27.05
CA GLN A 248 -3.14 -4.86 -28.37
C GLN A 248 -1.97 -5.83 -28.55
N GLY A 249 -2.22 -6.94 -29.25
CA GLY A 249 -1.23 -8.00 -29.45
C GLY A 249 -0.88 -8.68 -28.11
N ASP A 250 0.39 -8.57 -27.72
CA ASP A 250 0.97 -9.07 -26.47
C ASP A 250 1.02 -8.03 -25.34
N LYS A 251 0.55 -6.80 -25.59
CA LYS A 251 0.50 -5.70 -24.60
C LYS A 251 -0.90 -5.37 -24.13
N ALA A 252 -0.99 -4.84 -22.91
CA ALA A 252 -2.13 -4.12 -22.38
C ALA A 252 -1.83 -2.61 -22.42
N ILE A 253 -2.76 -1.83 -22.95
CA ILE A 253 -2.65 -0.39 -23.21
C ILE A 253 -3.59 0.36 -22.25
N PHE A 254 -3.16 1.51 -21.70
CA PHE A 254 -3.91 2.29 -20.72
C PHE A 254 -4.17 3.72 -21.21
N PRO A 255 -5.25 3.98 -21.97
CA PRO A 255 -5.52 5.30 -22.56
C PRO A 255 -5.98 6.38 -21.56
N GLY A 256 -5.91 6.10 -20.25
CA GLY A 256 -6.21 7.06 -19.18
C GLY A 256 -7.69 7.22 -18.82
N GLY A 257 -8.58 6.37 -19.34
CA GLY A 257 -10.02 6.39 -19.04
C GLY A 257 -10.37 5.91 -17.63
N GLY A 258 -11.60 6.23 -17.20
CA GLY A 258 -12.17 5.85 -15.91
C GLY A 258 -13.69 6.04 -15.86
N THR A 259 -14.40 5.40 -14.92
CA THR A 259 -15.89 5.37 -14.89
C THR A 259 -16.56 6.71 -14.61
N HIS A 260 -15.81 7.73 -14.22
CA HIS A 260 -16.26 9.13 -14.12
C HIS A 260 -15.34 10.09 -14.91
N PHE A 261 -14.35 9.57 -15.63
CA PHE A 261 -13.42 10.36 -16.47
C PHE A 261 -13.22 9.67 -17.82
N HIS A 262 -14.35 9.41 -18.50
CA HIS A 262 -14.41 8.79 -19.83
C HIS A 262 -13.59 9.57 -20.88
N ASP A 263 -13.57 10.89 -20.79
CA ASP A 263 -12.80 11.76 -21.68
C ASP A 263 -11.28 11.78 -21.38
N GLY A 264 -10.82 11.19 -20.27
CA GLY A 264 -9.42 11.17 -19.84
C GLY A 264 -9.20 11.73 -18.42
N ALA A 265 -8.27 11.12 -17.68
CA ALA A 265 -7.88 11.55 -16.34
C ALA A 265 -7.26 12.96 -16.31
N ASP A 266 -6.58 13.38 -17.38
CA ASP A 266 -6.01 14.72 -17.58
C ASP A 266 -7.07 15.82 -17.44
N LYS A 267 -8.19 15.69 -18.15
CA LYS A 267 -9.29 16.68 -18.14
C LYS A 267 -10.00 16.71 -16.80
N TYR A 268 -10.14 15.55 -16.15
CA TYR A 268 -10.73 15.45 -14.81
C TYR A 268 -9.85 16.14 -13.75
N ILE A 269 -8.54 15.88 -13.75
CA ILE A 269 -7.57 16.58 -12.88
C ILE A 269 -7.60 18.09 -13.14
N ALA A 270 -7.61 18.51 -14.41
CA ALA A 270 -7.71 19.92 -14.78
C ALA A 270 -9.05 20.58 -14.39
N ASN A 271 -10.13 19.80 -14.20
CA ASN A 271 -11.39 20.30 -13.64
C ASN A 271 -11.29 20.44 -12.12
N LEU A 272 -10.67 19.50 -11.41
CA LEU A 272 -10.44 19.61 -9.95
C LEU A 272 -9.62 20.87 -9.61
N GLY A 273 -8.59 21.20 -10.40
CA GLY A 273 -7.83 22.45 -10.24
C GLY A 273 -8.71 23.69 -10.38
N LYS A 274 -9.56 23.75 -11.41
CA LYS A 274 -10.51 24.86 -11.65
C LYS A 274 -11.58 24.98 -10.57
N MET A 275 -12.12 23.86 -10.10
CA MET A 275 -13.03 23.81 -8.95
C MET A 275 -12.37 24.39 -7.68
N LEU A 276 -11.06 24.24 -7.51
CA LEU A 276 -10.29 24.82 -6.41
C LEU A 276 -9.76 26.24 -6.66
N GLY A 277 -10.14 26.87 -7.78
CA GLY A 277 -9.84 28.26 -8.13
C GLY A 277 -8.66 28.45 -9.12
N GLU A 278 -7.94 27.40 -9.48
CA GLU A 278 -6.76 27.49 -10.34
C GLU A 278 -7.17 27.53 -11.82
N ALA A 279 -7.07 28.70 -12.45
CA ALA A 279 -7.76 29.01 -13.72
C ALA A 279 -7.23 28.25 -14.96
N ASP A 280 -5.95 27.87 -14.95
CA ASP A 280 -5.36 26.98 -15.96
C ASP A 280 -5.79 25.51 -15.75
N GLY A 281 -6.01 25.13 -14.50
CA GLY A 281 -6.35 23.77 -14.06
C GLY A 281 -5.20 23.05 -13.36
N ASP A 282 -4.12 23.73 -12.97
CA ASP A 282 -3.06 23.09 -12.18
C ASP A 282 -3.55 22.72 -10.76
N LEU A 283 -3.80 21.43 -10.55
CA LEU A 283 -4.17 20.89 -9.25
C LEU A 283 -3.04 21.00 -8.21
N SER A 284 -1.78 21.30 -8.58
CA SER A 284 -0.68 21.44 -7.61
C SER A 284 -0.91 22.62 -6.65
N LYS A 285 -1.70 23.63 -7.08
CA LYS A 285 -1.97 24.85 -6.33
C LYS A 285 -0.67 25.57 -5.91
N ALA A 286 0.22 25.73 -6.89
CA ALA A 286 1.61 26.16 -6.73
C ALA A 286 2.39 25.28 -5.73
N GLY A 287 2.35 23.95 -5.91
CA GLY A 287 3.08 22.97 -5.11
C GLY A 287 2.54 22.73 -3.68
N LYS A 288 1.35 23.26 -3.34
CA LYS A 288 0.72 23.05 -2.02
C LYS A 288 0.03 21.69 -1.91
N ILE A 289 -0.55 21.20 -3.00
CA ILE A 289 -1.02 19.82 -3.12
C ILE A 289 0.10 19.02 -3.77
N ARG A 290 0.68 18.06 -3.03
CA ARG A 290 1.80 17.23 -3.48
C ARG A 290 1.58 15.75 -3.15
N THR A 291 1.12 15.40 -1.94
CA THR A 291 0.81 14.01 -1.55
C THR A 291 -0.69 13.74 -1.63
N VAL A 292 -1.09 12.75 -2.44
CA VAL A 292 -2.48 12.36 -2.67
C VAL A 292 -2.78 10.95 -2.15
N PHE A 293 -3.95 10.73 -1.55
CA PHE A 293 -4.46 9.41 -1.20
C PHE A 293 -5.62 9.02 -2.13
N ASP A 294 -5.42 8.04 -3.01
CA ASP A 294 -6.35 7.70 -4.10
C ASP A 294 -7.02 6.33 -3.85
N VAL A 295 -8.29 6.36 -3.43
CA VAL A 295 -9.01 5.20 -2.87
C VAL A 295 -9.92 4.57 -3.91
N GLY A 296 -9.76 3.26 -4.13
CA GLY A 296 -10.48 2.54 -5.21
C GLY A 296 -9.92 2.88 -6.60
N CYS A 297 -8.64 3.26 -6.65
CA CYS A 297 -7.86 3.77 -7.79
C CYS A 297 -7.92 3.00 -9.12
N GLY A 298 -8.45 1.77 -9.16
CA GLY A 298 -8.45 0.94 -10.36
C GLY A 298 -7.02 0.56 -10.78
N VAL A 299 -6.68 0.81 -12.04
CA VAL A 299 -5.32 0.66 -12.59
C VAL A 299 -4.43 1.89 -12.30
N ALA A 300 -4.79 2.73 -11.34
CA ALA A 300 -4.14 3.98 -10.94
C ALA A 300 -4.00 5.04 -12.06
N SER A 301 -4.95 5.13 -12.99
CA SER A 301 -4.92 6.15 -14.05
C SER A 301 -4.95 7.59 -13.50
N PHE A 302 -5.66 7.85 -12.39
CA PHE A 302 -5.61 9.15 -11.72
C PHE A 302 -4.19 9.46 -11.21
N GLY A 303 -3.61 8.56 -10.41
CA GLY A 303 -2.22 8.68 -9.95
C GLY A 303 -1.19 8.83 -11.08
N ALA A 304 -1.38 8.16 -12.22
CA ALA A 304 -0.48 8.25 -13.37
C ALA A 304 -0.49 9.63 -14.07
N PHE A 305 -1.65 10.28 -14.12
CA PHE A 305 -1.82 11.59 -14.75
C PHE A 305 -1.61 12.78 -13.80
N LEU A 306 -1.42 12.52 -12.50
CA LEU A 306 -0.97 13.50 -11.51
C LEU A 306 0.55 13.77 -11.57
N LEU A 307 1.34 12.79 -12.01
CA LEU A 307 2.81 12.89 -12.07
C LEU A 307 3.35 14.11 -12.87
N PRO A 308 2.77 14.53 -14.02
CA PRO A 308 3.24 15.72 -14.75
C PRO A 308 2.98 17.05 -14.05
N LEU A 309 2.12 17.09 -13.02
CA LEU A 309 1.89 18.26 -12.16
C LEU A 309 2.79 18.25 -10.91
N ASP A 310 3.76 17.34 -10.86
CA ASP A 310 4.60 17.08 -9.70
C ASP A 310 3.76 16.71 -8.44
N ILE A 311 2.66 15.97 -8.65
CA ILE A 311 1.81 15.41 -7.59
C ILE A 311 2.00 13.89 -7.56
N ILE A 312 2.19 13.34 -6.35
CA ILE A 312 2.41 11.90 -6.13
C ILE A 312 1.27 11.28 -5.32
N ALA A 313 0.56 10.34 -5.94
CA ALA A 313 -0.56 9.62 -5.32
C ALA A 313 -0.13 8.26 -4.76
N MET A 314 -0.54 7.95 -3.53
CA MET A 314 -0.59 6.58 -3.03
C MET A 314 -1.94 5.98 -3.41
N SER A 315 -1.98 5.26 -4.52
CA SER A 315 -3.18 4.58 -5.03
C SER A 315 -3.42 3.26 -4.29
N LEU A 316 -4.58 3.13 -3.63
CA LEU A 316 -4.94 2.01 -2.75
C LEU A 316 -6.16 1.23 -3.28
N ALA A 317 -6.05 -0.10 -3.28
CA ALA A 317 -7.18 -1.01 -3.49
C ALA A 317 -6.94 -2.39 -2.82
N PRO A 318 -8.02 -3.13 -2.48
CA PRO A 318 -7.93 -4.48 -1.91
C PRO A 318 -7.50 -5.53 -2.94
N ASN A 319 -7.03 -6.69 -2.45
CA ASN A 319 -6.81 -7.90 -3.25
C ASN A 319 -8.14 -8.65 -3.49
N ASP A 320 -9.04 -8.04 -4.28
CA ASP A 320 -10.43 -8.46 -4.44
C ASP A 320 -10.71 -9.36 -5.67
N VAL A 321 -11.99 -9.55 -6.01
CA VAL A 321 -12.45 -10.32 -7.19
C VAL A 321 -12.12 -9.66 -8.52
N HIS A 322 -11.66 -8.41 -8.52
CA HIS A 322 -11.14 -7.69 -9.67
C HIS A 322 -9.60 -7.68 -9.70
N GLN A 323 -9.03 -8.81 -9.25
CA GLN A 323 -7.61 -9.17 -9.18
C GLN A 323 -6.69 -8.42 -10.14
N ASN A 324 -5.54 -8.00 -9.61
CA ASN A 324 -4.39 -7.47 -10.34
C ASN A 324 -4.52 -6.00 -10.82
N GLN A 325 -5.56 -5.27 -10.42
CA GLN A 325 -5.66 -3.80 -10.58
C GLN A 325 -4.38 -3.06 -10.10
N ILE A 326 -3.96 -3.31 -8.86
CA ILE A 326 -2.73 -2.74 -8.27
C ILE A 326 -1.47 -3.30 -8.95
N GLN A 327 -1.49 -4.54 -9.45
CA GLN A 327 -0.36 -5.10 -10.20
C GLN A 327 -0.17 -4.38 -11.54
N PHE A 328 -1.24 -4.02 -12.25
CA PHE A 328 -1.15 -3.18 -13.45
C PHE A 328 -0.54 -1.81 -13.12
N ALA A 329 -1.00 -1.14 -12.06
CA ALA A 329 -0.44 0.14 -11.62
C ALA A 329 1.07 0.05 -11.30
N LEU A 330 1.46 -0.96 -10.53
CA LEU A 330 2.86 -1.21 -10.18
C LEU A 330 3.72 -1.58 -11.39
N GLU A 331 3.22 -2.41 -12.31
CA GLU A 331 3.96 -2.80 -13.52
C GLU A 331 4.17 -1.61 -14.44
N ARG A 332 3.17 -0.72 -14.56
CA ARG A 332 3.24 0.56 -15.29
C ARG A 332 4.26 1.55 -14.72
N GLY A 333 4.67 1.38 -13.47
CA GLY A 333 5.58 2.29 -12.77
C GLY A 333 4.90 3.42 -12.00
N ILE A 334 3.67 3.18 -11.53
CA ILE A 334 2.85 4.12 -10.75
C ILE A 334 2.89 3.69 -9.27
N PRO A 335 3.02 4.62 -8.31
CA PRO A 335 2.99 4.27 -6.89
C PRO A 335 1.63 3.71 -6.49
N SER A 336 1.62 2.57 -5.81
CA SER A 336 0.39 1.88 -5.40
C SER A 336 0.66 0.89 -4.26
N MET A 337 -0.38 0.55 -3.51
CA MET A 337 -0.29 -0.42 -2.41
C MET A 337 -1.57 -1.26 -2.28
N LEU A 338 -1.43 -2.52 -1.85
CA LEU A 338 -2.57 -3.37 -1.50
C LEU A 338 -3.02 -3.08 -0.07
N GLY A 339 -4.30 -2.75 0.10
CA GLY A 339 -4.91 -2.52 1.41
C GLY A 339 -6.39 -2.16 1.32
N VAL A 340 -7.05 -2.07 2.47
CA VAL A 340 -8.51 -1.89 2.57
C VAL A 340 -8.87 -0.98 3.74
N LEU A 341 -9.93 -0.18 3.58
CA LEU A 341 -10.59 0.53 4.67
C LEU A 341 -11.57 -0.42 5.37
N GLY A 342 -11.03 -1.35 6.17
CA GLY A 342 -11.76 -2.44 6.83
C GLY A 342 -12.11 -2.13 8.29
N THR A 343 -11.23 -2.56 9.20
CA THR A 343 -11.28 -2.35 10.66
C THR A 343 -10.00 -1.71 11.21
N MET A 344 -8.85 -1.97 10.60
CA MET A 344 -7.54 -1.49 11.03
C MET A 344 -7.16 -0.12 10.43
N ARG A 345 -6.39 0.68 11.17
CA ARG A 345 -5.76 1.92 10.65
C ARG A 345 -4.88 1.58 9.44
N LEU A 346 -4.89 2.45 8.45
CA LEU A 346 -3.96 2.39 7.32
C LEU A 346 -2.55 2.76 7.81
N PRO A 347 -1.48 2.14 7.28
CA PRO A 347 -0.12 2.20 7.83
C PRO A 347 0.63 3.53 7.56
N TYR A 348 -0.08 4.65 7.60
CA TYR A 348 0.42 6.00 7.41
C TYR A 348 0.14 6.84 8.68
N PRO A 349 1.02 7.80 9.03
CA PRO A 349 0.85 8.68 10.19
C PRO A 349 -0.28 9.71 9.95
N SER A 350 -0.64 10.47 10.98
CA SER A 350 -1.61 11.55 10.80
C SER A 350 -1.03 12.68 9.96
N LYS A 351 -1.90 13.45 9.32
CA LYS A 351 -1.52 14.59 8.46
C LYS A 351 -0.58 14.16 7.30
N SER A 352 -0.76 12.98 6.71
CA SER A 352 0.09 12.46 5.62
C SER A 352 -0.19 13.11 4.26
N PHE A 353 -1.46 13.39 3.95
CA PHE A 353 -1.89 13.74 2.59
C PHE A 353 -2.50 15.14 2.52
N ASP A 354 -2.19 15.82 1.41
CA ASP A 354 -2.68 17.17 1.10
C ASP A 354 -4.09 17.11 0.45
N LEU A 355 -4.39 16.01 -0.27
CA LEU A 355 -5.70 15.70 -0.84
C LEU A 355 -6.00 14.20 -0.80
N ALA A 356 -7.26 13.83 -0.53
CA ALA A 356 -7.80 12.49 -0.65
C ALA A 356 -8.83 12.44 -1.79
N HIS A 357 -8.88 11.32 -2.50
CA HIS A 357 -9.70 11.12 -3.69
C HIS A 357 -10.46 9.80 -3.63
N CYS A 358 -11.75 9.84 -3.96
CA CYS A 358 -12.54 8.66 -4.30
C CYS A 358 -13.41 8.96 -5.51
N SER A 359 -13.27 8.17 -6.57
CA SER A 359 -14.15 8.21 -7.73
C SER A 359 -14.79 6.84 -7.94
N ARG A 360 -16.10 6.76 -7.70
CA ARG A 360 -16.90 5.52 -7.74
C ARG A 360 -16.35 4.38 -6.85
N CYS A 361 -15.61 4.70 -5.79
CA CYS A 361 -14.89 3.71 -4.98
C CYS A 361 -15.78 2.70 -4.20
N ARG A 362 -17.12 2.87 -4.22
CA ARG A 362 -18.13 2.01 -3.54
C ARG A 362 -17.90 1.86 -2.03
N ILE A 363 -17.39 2.92 -1.38
CA ILE A 363 -17.24 2.99 0.07
C ILE A 363 -18.40 3.77 0.66
N ASP A 364 -19.10 3.14 1.60
CA ASP A 364 -20.19 3.69 2.39
C ASP A 364 -19.65 4.65 3.48
N TRP A 365 -19.07 5.78 3.08
CA TRP A 365 -18.37 6.73 3.95
C TRP A 365 -19.20 7.24 5.14
N HIS A 366 -20.52 7.32 5.02
CA HIS A 366 -21.46 7.75 6.06
C HIS A 366 -21.79 6.66 7.09
N LYS A 367 -21.65 5.37 6.74
CA LYS A 367 -22.05 4.24 7.61
C LYS A 367 -21.01 3.97 8.69
N ARG A 368 -21.37 3.14 9.67
CA ARG A 368 -20.50 2.74 10.81
C ARG A 368 -19.94 3.97 11.56
N ASP A 369 -20.83 4.90 11.89
CA ASP A 369 -20.52 6.17 12.58
C ASP A 369 -19.41 7.01 11.90
N GLY A 370 -19.31 6.91 10.57
CA GLY A 370 -18.31 7.61 9.77
C GLY A 370 -16.88 7.08 9.88
N ILE A 371 -16.65 5.91 10.50
CA ILE A 371 -15.31 5.40 10.86
C ILE A 371 -14.28 5.40 9.70
N LEU A 372 -14.73 5.13 8.46
CA LEU A 372 -13.85 5.09 7.30
C LEU A 372 -13.46 6.50 6.82
N LEU A 373 -14.38 7.47 6.93
CA LEU A 373 -14.10 8.87 6.63
C LEU A 373 -13.28 9.55 7.74
N LEU A 374 -13.41 9.09 8.99
CA LEU A 374 -12.60 9.55 10.12
C LEU A 374 -11.14 9.07 10.04
N GLU A 375 -10.89 7.90 9.45
CA GLU A 375 -9.53 7.49 9.09
C GLU A 375 -8.96 8.38 7.96
N VAL A 376 -9.77 8.76 6.96
CA VAL A 376 -9.36 9.75 5.95
C VAL A 376 -9.12 11.12 6.59
N ASP A 377 -9.92 11.54 7.58
CA ASP A 377 -9.65 12.77 8.34
C ASP A 377 -8.31 12.69 9.08
N ARG A 378 -8.03 11.61 9.83
CA ARG A 378 -6.73 11.42 10.50
C ARG A 378 -5.57 11.59 9.52
N LEU A 379 -5.71 11.05 8.31
CA LEU A 379 -4.71 11.07 7.25
C LEU A 379 -4.58 12.42 6.51
N LEU A 380 -5.63 13.25 6.49
CA LEU A 380 -5.61 14.56 5.85
C LEU A 380 -4.95 15.64 6.74
N ARG A 381 -4.11 16.47 6.11
CA ARG A 381 -3.56 17.69 6.72
C ARG A 381 -4.67 18.71 7.06
N PRO A 382 -4.46 19.61 8.04
CA PRO A 382 -5.34 20.77 8.23
C PRO A 382 -5.46 21.55 6.92
N GLY A 383 -6.67 22.00 6.56
CA GLY A 383 -6.91 22.64 5.26
C GLY A 383 -6.85 21.72 4.03
N GLY A 384 -6.59 20.42 4.20
CA GLY A 384 -6.54 19.44 3.10
C GLY A 384 -7.92 19.12 2.51
N TYR A 385 -7.94 18.55 1.31
CA TYR A 385 -9.16 18.36 0.53
C TYR A 385 -9.63 16.90 0.44
N PHE A 386 -10.94 16.66 0.35
CA PHE A 386 -11.52 15.38 -0.05
C PHE A 386 -12.37 15.55 -1.32
N ALA A 387 -11.88 15.04 -2.45
CA ALA A 387 -12.57 15.05 -3.73
C ALA A 387 -13.36 13.73 -3.92
N TRP A 388 -14.70 13.85 -3.98
CA TRP A 388 -15.62 12.72 -4.04
C TRP A 388 -16.50 12.80 -5.30
N SER A 389 -16.31 11.82 -6.19
CA SER A 389 -17.11 11.65 -7.41
C SER A 389 -18.01 10.42 -7.26
N SER A 390 -19.31 10.65 -7.05
CA SER A 390 -20.30 9.62 -6.69
C SER A 390 -21.69 9.95 -7.27
N PRO A 391 -22.52 8.95 -7.63
CA PRO A 391 -23.94 9.13 -7.95
C PRO A 391 -24.69 10.09 -7.02
N ALA A 392 -24.52 9.93 -5.70
CA ALA A 392 -25.13 10.78 -4.67
C ALA A 392 -24.76 12.27 -4.76
N ALA A 393 -23.67 12.65 -5.44
CA ALA A 393 -23.36 14.05 -5.66
C ALA A 393 -24.30 14.76 -6.65
N TYR A 394 -24.91 14.02 -7.59
CA TYR A 394 -25.58 14.62 -8.76
C TYR A 394 -26.89 13.96 -9.21
N ARG A 395 -27.25 12.79 -8.67
CA ARG A 395 -28.49 12.08 -8.99
C ARG A 395 -29.57 12.37 -7.96
N GLU A 396 -30.81 12.42 -8.43
CA GLU A 396 -31.98 12.86 -7.66
C GLU A 396 -32.89 11.68 -7.24
N THR A 397 -32.36 10.45 -7.18
CA THR A 397 -33.10 9.31 -6.64
C THR A 397 -33.18 9.39 -5.11
N GLU A 398 -34.16 8.74 -4.50
CA GLU A 398 -34.32 8.80 -3.04
C GLU A 398 -33.12 8.20 -2.29
N SER A 399 -32.48 7.16 -2.84
CA SER A 399 -31.25 6.58 -2.29
C SER A 399 -30.05 7.50 -2.44
N ASP A 400 -29.88 8.12 -3.62
CA ASP A 400 -28.80 9.08 -3.88
C ASP A 400 -28.92 10.30 -2.94
N ARG A 401 -30.15 10.79 -2.72
CA ARG A 401 -30.45 11.88 -1.78
C ARG A 401 -30.23 11.51 -0.32
N GLN A 402 -30.61 10.29 0.08
CA GLN A 402 -30.36 9.83 1.46
C GLN A 402 -28.85 9.77 1.73
N GLU A 403 -28.07 9.16 0.84
CA GLU A 403 -26.61 9.12 0.93
C GLU A 403 -26.00 10.53 0.96
N TRP A 404 -26.47 11.44 0.09
CA TRP A 404 -26.04 12.85 0.10
C TRP A 404 -26.31 13.54 1.43
N ASN A 405 -27.49 13.37 2.01
CA ASN A 405 -27.89 14.01 3.27
C ASN A 405 -27.11 13.45 4.47
N GLU A 406 -26.91 12.13 4.53
CA GLU A 406 -26.12 11.49 5.59
C GLU A 406 -24.64 11.89 5.49
N MET A 407 -24.07 11.89 4.28
CA MET A 407 -22.71 12.40 4.02
C MET A 407 -22.56 13.87 4.42
N THR A 408 -23.46 14.73 3.95
CA THR A 408 -23.45 16.19 4.23
C THR A 408 -23.57 16.46 5.73
N THR A 409 -24.34 15.64 6.46
CA THR A 409 -24.47 15.74 7.92
C THR A 409 -23.17 15.33 8.62
N LEU A 410 -22.55 14.22 8.20
CA LEU A 410 -21.29 13.75 8.77
C LEU A 410 -20.15 14.76 8.59
N VAL A 411 -19.92 15.25 7.36
CA VAL A 411 -18.81 16.20 7.08
C VAL A 411 -19.00 17.53 7.82
N ARG A 412 -20.24 18.04 7.91
CA ARG A 412 -20.56 19.24 8.72
C ARG A 412 -20.33 19.02 10.20
N ASN A 413 -20.72 17.86 10.74
CA ASN A 413 -20.41 17.49 12.12
C ASN A 413 -18.90 17.36 12.35
N MET A 414 -18.11 17.04 11.32
CA MET A 414 -16.64 17.04 11.33
C MET A 414 -16.01 18.43 11.07
N CYS A 415 -16.81 19.50 11.03
CA CYS A 415 -16.38 20.87 10.70
C CYS A 415 -15.75 21.06 9.29
N TRP A 416 -15.94 20.10 8.38
CA TRP A 416 -15.50 20.24 7.00
C TRP A 416 -16.46 21.16 6.22
N THR A 417 -15.90 22.01 5.36
CA THR A 417 -16.66 22.93 4.49
C THR A 417 -16.75 22.39 3.06
N GLU A 418 -17.77 22.82 2.32
CA GLU A 418 -17.82 22.58 0.86
C GLU A 418 -16.96 23.63 0.16
N ALA A 419 -15.87 23.20 -0.47
CA ALA A 419 -14.98 24.09 -1.23
C ALA A 419 -15.51 24.32 -2.65
N ALA A 420 -16.04 23.27 -3.28
CA ALA A 420 -16.70 23.33 -4.58
C ALA A 420 -17.62 22.12 -4.82
N LYS A 421 -18.65 22.31 -5.63
CA LYS A 421 -19.49 21.23 -6.17
C LYS A 421 -19.83 21.51 -7.63
N GLU A 422 -19.45 20.62 -8.53
CA GLU A 422 -19.67 20.76 -9.97
C GLU A 422 -19.89 19.39 -10.63
N GLY A 423 -20.95 19.30 -11.44
CA GLY A 423 -21.31 18.07 -12.14
C GLY A 423 -21.46 16.89 -11.17
N GLN A 424 -20.66 15.84 -11.40
CA GLN A 424 -20.64 14.60 -10.61
C GLN A 424 -19.78 14.64 -9.35
N THR A 425 -19.13 15.77 -9.07
CA THR A 425 -18.04 15.89 -8.09
C THR A 425 -18.35 16.92 -7.01
N VAL A 426 -18.04 16.59 -5.76
CA VAL A 426 -17.90 17.55 -4.67
C VAL A 426 -16.48 17.51 -4.12
N ILE A 427 -15.96 18.66 -3.71
CA ILE A 427 -14.70 18.77 -2.99
C ILE A 427 -15.00 19.44 -1.64
N TRP A 428 -14.76 18.70 -0.56
CA TRP A 428 -14.79 19.24 0.79
C TRP A 428 -13.39 19.63 1.26
N GLN A 429 -13.31 20.57 2.21
CA GLN A 429 -12.06 20.97 2.85
C GLN A 429 -12.12 20.74 4.36
N LYS A 430 -11.10 20.09 4.90
CA LYS A 430 -10.88 19.91 6.34
C LYS A 430 -10.52 21.25 6.99
N PRO A 431 -10.98 21.57 8.22
CA PRO A 431 -10.61 22.82 8.89
C PRO A 431 -9.09 22.99 9.07
N LEU A 432 -8.65 24.25 9.17
CA LEU A 432 -7.24 24.63 9.40
C LEU A 432 -6.84 24.61 10.88
N THR A 433 -7.78 24.94 11.78
CA THR A 433 -7.55 25.08 13.23
C THR A 433 -8.65 24.35 14.02
N SER A 434 -8.47 24.18 15.33
CA SER A 434 -9.46 23.55 16.22
C SER A 434 -10.70 24.42 16.53
N GLU A 435 -10.79 25.66 16.04
CA GLU A 435 -11.80 26.65 16.45
C GLU A 435 -13.24 26.13 16.34
N CYS A 436 -13.61 25.61 15.16
CA CYS A 436 -14.95 25.03 14.95
C CYS A 436 -15.25 23.84 15.87
N TYR A 437 -14.23 23.11 16.37
CA TYR A 437 -14.45 22.02 17.31
C TYR A 437 -14.92 22.50 18.69
N GLU A 438 -14.60 23.74 19.08
CA GLU A 438 -14.98 24.35 20.36
C GLU A 438 -16.43 24.89 20.31
N GLU A 439 -16.96 25.17 19.12
CA GLU A 439 -18.34 25.63 18.90
C GLU A 439 -19.37 24.48 18.76
N ARG A 440 -18.92 23.21 18.74
CA ARG A 440 -19.80 22.04 18.54
C ARG A 440 -20.75 21.85 19.71
N LEU A 441 -22.01 21.53 19.42
CA LEU A 441 -23.02 21.27 20.44
C LEU A 441 -22.61 20.07 21.32
N PRO A 442 -22.82 20.11 22.64
CA PRO A 442 -22.55 18.97 23.51
C PRO A 442 -23.29 17.71 23.04
N GLY A 443 -22.53 16.63 22.78
CA GLY A 443 -23.07 15.38 22.22
C GLY A 443 -23.11 15.31 20.69
N THR A 444 -22.51 16.26 19.94
CA THR A 444 -22.31 16.08 18.49
C THR A 444 -21.41 14.87 18.21
N HIS A 445 -21.94 13.88 17.51
CA HIS A 445 -21.18 12.76 16.95
C HIS A 445 -20.64 13.11 15.55
N PRO A 446 -19.41 12.70 15.20
CA PRO A 446 -18.46 11.91 16.02
C PRO A 446 -17.72 12.76 17.07
N PRO A 447 -17.40 12.22 18.26
CA PRO A 447 -16.66 12.93 19.30
C PRO A 447 -15.21 13.25 18.88
N LEU A 448 -14.52 14.11 19.65
CA LEU A 448 -13.07 14.25 19.52
C LEU A 448 -12.34 13.05 20.15
N CYS A 449 -11.19 12.67 19.62
CA CYS A 449 -10.32 11.67 20.25
C CYS A 449 -9.65 12.25 21.51
N SER A 450 -9.22 11.37 22.43
CA SER A 450 -8.48 11.79 23.62
C SER A 450 -7.11 12.35 23.24
N SER A 451 -6.73 13.49 23.83
CA SER A 451 -5.43 14.16 23.59
C SER A 451 -4.20 13.40 24.12
N VAL A 452 -4.41 12.27 24.80
CA VAL A 452 -3.35 11.36 25.26
C VAL A 452 -3.03 10.28 24.21
N GLU A 453 -3.84 10.16 23.14
CA GLU A 453 -3.63 9.16 22.09
C GLU A 453 -2.73 9.69 20.97
N ASP A 454 -1.76 8.89 20.53
CA ASP A 454 -0.96 9.19 19.35
C ASP A 454 -1.81 9.04 18.06
N PRO A 455 -1.97 10.11 17.25
CA PRO A 455 -2.67 10.04 15.97
C PRO A 455 -1.79 9.46 14.85
N ASP A 456 -0.47 9.43 15.01
CA ASP A 456 0.49 8.88 14.04
C ASP A 456 0.71 7.37 14.21
N ALA A 457 0.46 6.82 15.41
CA ALA A 457 0.48 5.39 15.65
C ALA A 457 -0.57 4.68 14.78
N ALA A 458 -0.14 3.81 13.87
CA ALA A 458 -1.04 3.17 12.91
C ALA A 458 -0.83 1.67 12.71
N TRP A 459 0.38 1.15 12.93
CA TRP A 459 0.66 -0.27 12.72
C TRP A 459 -0.07 -1.16 13.75
N GLY A 460 -0.90 -2.09 13.27
CA GLY A 460 -1.61 -3.05 14.12
C GLY A 460 -2.69 -2.45 15.04
N LEU A 461 -3.14 -1.22 14.80
CA LEU A 461 -4.18 -0.57 15.61
C LEU A 461 -5.54 -0.48 14.87
N PRO A 462 -6.69 -0.62 15.56
CA PRO A 462 -8.00 -0.41 14.95
C PRO A 462 -8.28 1.07 14.65
N MET A 463 -9.09 1.33 13.61
CA MET A 463 -9.69 2.65 13.37
C MET A 463 -10.62 3.06 14.53
N LYS A 464 -10.90 4.37 14.65
CA LYS A 464 -11.72 4.92 15.74
C LYS A 464 -12.80 5.86 15.22
N THR A 465 -13.95 5.85 15.88
CA THR A 465 -15.10 6.72 15.60
C THR A 465 -14.97 8.10 16.28
N CYS A 466 -13.79 8.72 16.16
CA CYS A 466 -13.50 10.04 16.72
C CYS A 466 -12.65 10.89 15.78
N ILE A 467 -12.81 12.21 15.86
CA ILE A 467 -12.05 13.21 15.08
C ILE A 467 -10.71 13.46 15.79
N THR A 468 -9.62 13.51 15.04
CA THR A 468 -8.31 13.87 15.60
C THR A 468 -8.27 15.37 15.94
N PRO A 469 -7.98 15.78 17.20
CA PRO A 469 -7.83 17.18 17.54
C PRO A 469 -6.78 17.88 16.69
N LEU A 470 -7.07 19.12 16.26
CA LEU A 470 -6.11 19.98 15.58
C LEU A 470 -5.39 20.89 16.59
N THR A 471 -4.26 21.46 16.18
CA THR A 471 -3.60 22.55 16.90
C THR A 471 -4.43 23.83 16.84
N LYS A 472 -4.21 24.75 17.79
CA LYS A 472 -4.82 26.09 17.77
C LYS A 472 -4.14 27.04 16.78
N TYR A 473 -2.91 26.73 16.37
CA TYR A 473 -2.11 27.54 15.44
C TYR A 473 -1.71 26.71 14.22
N ASN A 474 -1.42 27.39 13.12
CA ASN A 474 -1.00 26.79 11.85
C ASN A 474 0.49 26.36 11.86
N GLU A 475 0.92 25.73 12.96
CA GLU A 475 2.30 25.28 13.21
C GLU A 475 2.71 24.10 12.30
N ASP A 476 1.73 23.39 11.71
CA ASP A 476 1.94 22.36 10.69
C ASP A 476 2.20 22.91 9.27
N SER A 477 2.31 24.23 9.09
CA SER A 477 2.43 24.85 7.76
C SER A 477 3.75 24.49 7.08
N LEU A 478 3.69 23.55 6.14
CA LEU A 478 4.83 23.16 5.30
C LEU A 478 5.10 24.17 4.19
N GLU A 479 6.36 24.23 3.76
CA GLU A 479 6.74 24.84 2.50
C GLU A 479 6.04 24.16 1.30
N PRO A 480 5.88 24.84 0.15
CA PRO A 480 5.45 24.19 -1.09
C PRO A 480 6.46 23.13 -1.59
N TRP A 481 6.01 22.28 -2.51
CA TRP A 481 6.90 21.51 -3.36
C TRP A 481 7.57 22.41 -4.42
N PRO A 482 8.88 22.27 -4.71
CA PRO A 482 9.82 21.27 -4.18
C PRO A 482 10.58 21.66 -2.89
N GLN A 483 10.37 22.86 -2.35
CA GLN A 483 11.11 23.39 -1.19
C GLN A 483 11.02 22.48 0.04
N ARG A 484 9.83 21.91 0.33
CA ARG A 484 9.64 21.00 1.49
C ARG A 484 10.49 19.72 1.45
N LEU A 485 11.05 19.34 0.29
CA LEU A 485 11.90 18.14 0.20
C LEU A 485 13.20 18.25 1.04
N THR A 486 13.70 19.47 1.27
CA THR A 486 14.91 19.71 2.07
C THR A 486 14.73 20.68 3.24
N ALA A 487 13.55 21.27 3.40
CA ALA A 487 13.22 22.02 4.62
C ALA A 487 13.05 21.07 5.82
N PRO A 488 13.56 21.41 7.02
CA PRO A 488 13.21 20.69 8.25
C PRO A 488 11.70 20.72 8.51
N SER A 489 11.11 19.60 8.93
CA SER A 489 9.69 19.58 9.31
C SER A 489 9.48 20.26 10.67
N PRO A 490 8.44 21.10 10.85
CA PRO A 490 8.03 21.60 12.16
C PRO A 490 7.82 20.47 13.19
N ARG A 491 7.38 19.30 12.71
CA ARG A 491 7.04 18.13 13.52
C ARG A 491 8.28 17.36 14.04
N LEU A 492 9.51 17.80 13.72
CA LEU A 492 10.74 17.25 14.32
C LEU A 492 10.76 17.41 15.85
N GLN A 493 10.18 18.50 16.36
CA GLN A 493 10.11 18.78 17.80
C GLN A 493 9.21 17.77 18.55
N GLU A 494 8.18 17.23 17.90
CA GLU A 494 7.32 16.15 18.45
C GLU A 494 8.12 14.88 18.79
N LEU A 495 9.25 14.67 18.12
CA LEU A 495 10.13 13.51 18.29
C LEU A 495 11.39 13.83 19.12
N GLY A 496 11.54 15.09 19.60
CA GLY A 496 12.76 15.56 20.27
C GLY A 496 13.99 15.65 19.37
N ILE A 497 13.81 15.74 18.04
CA ILE A 497 14.89 15.72 17.05
C ILE A 497 15.28 17.15 16.69
N ALA A 498 16.58 17.47 16.75
CA ALA A 498 17.10 18.75 16.32
C ALA A 498 17.16 18.86 14.78
N GLU A 499 16.84 20.03 14.23
CA GLU A 499 16.89 20.33 12.79
C GLU A 499 18.22 19.92 12.14
N ARG A 500 19.33 20.22 12.82
CA ARG A 500 20.69 19.85 12.38
C ARG A 500 20.88 18.34 12.15
N THR A 501 20.14 17.48 12.86
CA THR A 501 20.17 16.02 12.64
C THR A 501 19.50 15.66 11.31
N PHE A 502 18.39 16.32 10.96
CA PHE A 502 17.69 16.16 9.68
C PHE A 502 18.51 16.74 8.50
N GLU A 503 19.16 17.88 8.69
CA GLU A 503 20.11 18.45 7.72
C GLU A 503 21.28 17.48 7.45
N THR A 504 21.84 16.90 8.52
CA THR A 504 22.96 15.96 8.44
C THR A 504 22.57 14.67 7.73
N ASP A 505 21.41 14.08 8.06
CA ASP A 505 20.86 12.92 7.35
C ASP A 505 20.68 13.21 5.86
N THR A 506 20.08 14.35 5.53
CA THR A 506 19.85 14.78 4.13
C THR A 506 21.15 14.95 3.36
N PHE A 507 22.17 15.56 3.96
CA PHE A 507 23.50 15.73 3.34
C PHE A 507 24.22 14.39 3.14
N VAL A 508 24.23 13.53 4.16
CA VAL A 508 24.88 12.21 4.10
C VAL A 508 24.22 11.33 3.04
N TRP A 509 22.88 11.29 2.97
CA TRP A 509 22.18 10.53 1.93
C TRP A 509 22.46 11.04 0.53
N GLN A 510 22.63 12.35 0.34
CA GLN A 510 23.05 12.90 -0.95
C GLN A 510 24.40 12.31 -1.40
N GLN A 511 25.38 12.18 -0.50
CA GLN A 511 26.68 11.56 -0.82
C GLN A 511 26.56 10.05 -1.05
N ARG A 512 25.87 9.32 -0.14
CA ARG A 512 25.67 7.86 -0.23
C ARG A 512 24.98 7.46 -1.54
N VAL A 513 23.90 8.15 -1.92
CA VAL A 513 23.16 7.88 -3.17
C VAL A 513 23.99 8.24 -4.40
N GLN A 514 24.70 9.38 -4.42
CA GLN A 514 25.59 9.71 -5.54
C GLN A 514 26.67 8.62 -5.75
N TYR A 515 27.23 8.09 -4.66
CA TYR A 515 28.17 6.96 -4.72
C TYR A 515 27.52 5.69 -5.29
N TYR A 516 26.36 5.27 -4.78
CA TYR A 516 25.65 4.09 -5.29
C TYR A 516 25.33 4.22 -6.78
N TRP A 517 24.79 5.37 -7.21
CA TRP A 517 24.41 5.61 -8.60
C TRP A 517 25.62 5.67 -9.53
N LYS A 518 26.76 6.19 -9.06
CA LYS A 518 28.05 6.13 -9.77
C LYS A 518 28.50 4.69 -9.95
N GLN A 519 28.48 3.87 -8.90
CA GLN A 519 28.91 2.47 -8.99
C GLN A 519 28.01 1.64 -9.92
N LEU A 520 26.68 1.82 -9.85
CA LEU A 520 25.73 1.15 -10.74
C LEU A 520 25.90 1.54 -12.23
N LYS A 521 26.29 2.79 -12.51
CA LYS A 521 26.60 3.26 -13.88
C LYS A 521 27.92 2.71 -14.40
N ILE A 522 29.00 2.78 -13.60
CA ILE A 522 30.34 2.28 -14.00
C ILE A 522 30.31 0.77 -14.27
N ASN A 523 29.58 0.00 -13.44
CA ASN A 523 29.44 -1.45 -13.61
C ASN A 523 28.35 -1.85 -14.63
N GLY A 524 27.77 -0.90 -15.38
CA GLY A 524 26.81 -1.16 -16.46
C GLY A 524 25.46 -1.74 -16.01
N GLN A 525 25.08 -1.58 -14.73
CA GLN A 525 23.88 -2.22 -14.17
C GLN A 525 22.61 -1.39 -14.35
N ILE A 526 22.72 -0.06 -14.31
CA ILE A 526 21.63 0.86 -14.70
C ILE A 526 21.90 1.50 -16.06
N ALA A 527 20.93 1.35 -16.96
CA ALA A 527 20.85 2.09 -18.21
C ALA A 527 19.95 3.34 -18.05
N HIS A 528 19.92 4.22 -19.05
CA HIS A 528 18.90 5.25 -19.14
C HIS A 528 17.50 4.61 -19.06
N ASN A 529 16.65 5.17 -18.19
CA ASN A 529 15.32 4.66 -17.83
C ASN A 529 15.28 3.16 -17.48
N GLY A 530 16.36 2.63 -16.90
CA GLY A 530 16.47 1.23 -16.47
C GLY A 530 15.94 0.92 -15.07
N VAL A 531 15.43 1.94 -14.36
CA VAL A 531 14.88 1.86 -13.00
C VAL A 531 13.71 2.83 -12.92
N ARG A 532 12.61 2.42 -12.28
CA ARG A 532 11.43 3.26 -12.01
C ARG A 532 10.85 3.04 -10.61
N ASN A 533 10.70 1.78 -10.21
CA ASN A 533 10.13 1.36 -8.93
C ASN A 533 11.26 1.08 -7.92
N ILE A 534 11.40 1.91 -6.89
CA ILE A 534 12.40 1.71 -5.83
C ILE A 534 11.68 1.48 -4.50
N MET A 535 12.26 0.64 -3.64
CA MET A 535 11.89 0.54 -2.24
C MET A 535 13.13 0.84 -1.38
N ASP A 536 12.98 1.78 -0.46
CA ASP A 536 13.93 1.98 0.63
C ASP A 536 13.35 1.34 1.89
N MET A 537 13.99 0.27 2.35
CA MET A 537 13.45 -0.62 3.37
C MET A 537 13.60 -0.06 4.80
N ASN A 538 14.42 0.98 5.01
CA ASN A 538 14.58 1.66 6.30
C ASN A 538 14.90 3.15 6.06
N ALA A 539 13.89 3.90 5.62
CA ALA A 539 14.06 5.23 5.03
C ALA A 539 14.37 6.37 6.02
N ASN A 540 14.23 6.15 7.34
CA ASN A 540 14.39 7.19 8.36
C ASN A 540 13.59 8.49 8.02
N PHE A 541 14.27 9.61 7.76
CA PHE A 541 13.64 10.88 7.35
C PHE A 541 13.42 11.00 5.82
N GLY A 542 13.54 9.91 5.06
CA GLY A 542 13.40 9.91 3.60
C GLY A 542 14.60 10.49 2.83
N GLY A 543 15.77 10.62 3.46
CA GLY A 543 16.95 11.26 2.87
C GLY A 543 17.43 10.57 1.58
N PHE A 544 17.39 9.24 1.51
CA PHE A 544 17.71 8.46 0.30
C PHE A 544 16.80 8.84 -0.87
N ALA A 545 15.48 8.93 -0.65
CA ALA A 545 14.52 9.33 -1.66
C ALA A 545 14.67 10.82 -2.05
N ALA A 546 14.97 11.70 -1.09
CA ALA A 546 15.25 13.11 -1.37
C ALA A 546 16.50 13.30 -2.25
N ALA A 547 17.54 12.48 -2.05
CA ALA A 547 18.74 12.47 -2.89
C ALA A 547 18.50 11.96 -4.33
N LEU A 548 17.35 11.32 -4.61
CA LEU A 548 16.95 10.81 -5.93
C LEU A 548 16.02 11.76 -6.71
N LYS A 549 15.70 12.96 -6.20
CA LYS A 549 14.77 13.94 -6.82
C LYS A 549 14.98 14.13 -8.33
N GLU A 550 16.23 14.22 -8.77
CA GLU A 550 16.59 14.50 -10.16
C GLU A 550 16.54 13.26 -11.08
N GLN A 551 15.88 12.17 -10.66
CA GLN A 551 15.70 10.93 -11.45
C GLN A 551 14.19 10.61 -11.57
N ASP A 552 13.76 10.08 -12.71
CA ASP A 552 12.36 9.70 -13.00
C ASP A 552 11.90 8.43 -12.26
N VAL A 553 12.07 8.38 -10.94
CA VAL A 553 11.79 7.23 -10.08
C VAL A 553 10.75 7.57 -9.01
N TRP A 554 10.10 6.57 -8.44
CA TRP A 554 9.37 6.72 -7.18
C TRP A 554 9.91 5.73 -6.15
N ILE A 555 9.86 6.13 -4.88
CA ILE A 555 10.40 5.37 -3.76
C ILE A 555 9.26 5.03 -2.80
N MET A 556 9.02 3.74 -2.56
CA MET A 556 8.31 3.27 -1.37
C MET A 556 9.24 3.41 -0.17
N ASN A 557 9.08 4.47 0.61
CA ASN A 557 9.86 4.69 1.84
C ASN A 557 9.25 3.88 2.98
N VAL A 558 9.98 2.89 3.51
CA VAL A 558 9.50 2.03 4.60
C VAL A 558 10.14 2.44 5.92
N VAL A 559 9.32 2.53 6.97
CA VAL A 559 9.75 2.84 8.34
C VAL A 559 9.29 1.73 9.28
N SER A 560 10.18 1.30 10.19
CA SER A 560 9.85 0.27 11.19
C SER A 560 8.90 0.84 12.26
N PRO A 561 7.77 0.16 12.58
CA PRO A 561 6.86 0.59 13.63
C PRO A 561 7.39 0.36 15.06
N TYR A 562 8.61 -0.17 15.21
CA TYR A 562 9.27 -0.43 16.49
C TYR A 562 10.34 0.61 16.86
N GLY A 563 10.55 1.63 16.02
CA GLY A 563 11.41 2.77 16.30
C GLY A 563 10.62 4.08 16.45
N PRO A 564 11.30 5.23 16.52
CA PRO A 564 10.66 6.54 16.43
C PRO A 564 9.85 6.64 15.12
N ASN A 565 8.62 7.18 15.18
CA ASN A 565 7.73 7.26 14.02
C ASN A 565 8.16 8.40 13.07
N THR A 566 9.25 8.19 12.34
CA THR A 566 9.87 9.15 11.42
C THR A 566 9.15 9.26 10.07
N LEU A 567 8.18 8.37 9.80
CA LEU A 567 7.40 8.37 8.56
C LEU A 567 6.62 9.67 8.32
N LYS A 568 6.24 10.39 9.39
CA LYS A 568 5.65 11.73 9.25
C LYS A 568 6.62 12.71 8.57
N MET A 569 7.92 12.65 8.87
CA MET A 569 8.94 13.49 8.22
C MET A 569 9.02 13.20 6.71
N VAL A 570 8.86 11.93 6.30
CA VAL A 570 8.82 11.53 4.88
C VAL A 570 7.65 12.20 4.16
N TYR A 571 6.45 12.16 4.75
CA TYR A 571 5.26 12.80 4.19
C TYR A 571 5.34 14.33 4.20
N ASP A 572 5.95 14.92 5.23
CA ASP A 572 6.20 16.37 5.31
C ASP A 572 7.14 16.84 4.19
N ARG A 573 8.15 16.03 3.85
CA ARG A 573 9.02 16.24 2.68
C ARG A 573 8.31 16.13 1.32
N GLY A 574 7.03 15.78 1.27
CA GLY A 574 6.30 15.55 0.01
C GLY A 574 6.67 14.25 -0.68
N LEU A 575 7.17 13.28 0.09
CA LEU A 575 7.40 11.90 -0.33
C LEU A 575 6.25 11.00 0.16
N ILE A 576 6.28 9.71 -0.20
CA ILE A 576 5.28 8.71 0.20
C ILE A 576 5.97 7.49 0.83
N GLY A 577 5.26 6.76 1.69
CA GLY A 577 5.82 5.60 2.37
C GLY A 577 4.79 4.79 3.16
N THR A 578 5.27 3.85 3.97
CA THR A 578 4.42 3.02 4.85
C THR A 578 5.18 2.56 6.10
N LEU A 579 4.46 2.35 7.19
CA LEU A 579 4.95 1.48 8.26
C LEU A 579 4.95 0.03 7.77
N HIS A 580 5.96 -0.75 8.11
CA HIS A 580 5.98 -2.20 7.86
C HIS A 580 6.90 -2.95 8.83
N ASP A 581 6.53 -4.16 9.22
CA ASP A 581 7.39 -5.07 9.98
C ASP A 581 8.10 -6.07 9.04
N TRP A 582 9.43 -5.96 8.89
CA TRP A 582 10.26 -6.89 8.11
C TRP A 582 10.36 -8.32 8.68
N CYS A 583 9.81 -8.59 9.87
CA CYS A 583 9.53 -9.94 10.33
C CYS A 583 8.32 -10.58 9.61
N GLU A 584 7.59 -9.83 8.78
CA GLU A 584 6.44 -10.24 7.97
C GLU A 584 6.62 -9.90 6.47
N ALA A 585 5.85 -10.57 5.61
CA ALA A 585 5.81 -10.25 4.18
C ALA A 585 5.08 -8.92 3.90
N PHE A 586 5.55 -8.17 2.92
CA PHE A 586 5.05 -6.87 2.51
C PHE A 586 3.77 -6.98 1.67
N SER A 587 2.84 -6.02 1.80
CA SER A 587 1.57 -5.95 1.05
C SER A 587 1.77 -5.51 -0.42
N THR A 588 2.52 -6.29 -1.19
CA THR A 588 2.76 -6.07 -2.62
C THR A 588 2.81 -7.39 -3.39
N TYR A 589 2.57 -7.31 -4.70
CA TYR A 589 2.74 -8.42 -5.63
C TYR A 589 4.21 -8.86 -5.74
N PRO A 590 4.49 -10.13 -6.09
CA PRO A 590 5.84 -10.53 -6.45
C PRO A 590 6.34 -9.78 -7.69
N ARG A 591 7.64 -9.46 -7.73
CA ARG A 591 8.35 -8.80 -8.84
C ARG A 591 7.85 -7.37 -9.11
N THR A 592 7.71 -6.56 -8.06
CA THR A 592 7.29 -5.15 -8.12
C THR A 592 8.44 -4.17 -8.32
N TYR A 593 9.56 -4.34 -7.60
CA TYR A 593 10.60 -3.29 -7.49
C TYR A 593 11.82 -3.56 -8.37
N ASP A 594 12.34 -2.51 -9.00
CA ASP A 594 13.58 -2.53 -9.81
C ASP A 594 14.83 -2.40 -8.92
N VAL A 595 14.72 -1.74 -7.77
CA VAL A 595 15.79 -1.58 -6.77
C VAL A 595 15.23 -1.78 -5.37
N LEU A 596 15.88 -2.63 -4.58
CA LEU A 596 15.74 -2.67 -3.12
C LEU A 596 16.98 -2.04 -2.47
N HIS A 597 16.78 -1.04 -1.61
CA HIS A 597 17.81 -0.49 -0.73
C HIS A 597 17.52 -0.91 0.71
N ALA A 598 18.49 -1.56 1.34
CA ALA A 598 18.42 -2.04 2.72
C ALA A 598 19.61 -1.50 3.52
N TRP A 599 19.38 -0.40 4.25
CA TRP A 599 20.35 0.12 5.23
C TRP A 599 19.98 -0.32 6.64
N ASP A 600 20.86 -1.06 7.30
CA ASP A 600 20.71 -1.51 8.69
C ASP A 600 19.35 -2.22 8.95
N VAL A 601 18.94 -3.05 7.99
CA VAL A 601 17.67 -3.81 8.02
C VAL A 601 17.91 -5.21 8.57
N PHE A 602 19.04 -5.84 8.23
CA PHE A 602 19.31 -7.21 8.63
C PHE A 602 19.71 -7.28 10.10
N SER A 603 20.54 -6.35 10.58
CA SER A 603 20.85 -6.27 12.02
C SER A 603 19.58 -6.04 12.86
N LYS A 604 18.74 -5.05 12.52
CA LYS A 604 17.46 -4.81 13.20
C LYS A 604 16.45 -5.97 13.17
N VAL A 605 16.55 -6.86 12.18
CA VAL A 605 15.70 -8.07 12.07
C VAL A 605 16.27 -9.23 12.90
N ASP A 606 17.60 -9.38 12.94
CA ASP A 606 18.29 -10.37 13.79
C ASP A 606 18.18 -10.03 15.28
N GLU A 607 18.32 -8.75 15.65
CA GLU A 607 18.11 -8.21 17.01
C GLU A 607 16.71 -8.53 17.56
N ARG A 608 15.71 -8.60 16.68
CA ARG A 608 14.32 -8.96 17.02
C ARG A 608 14.06 -10.47 16.98
N GLY A 609 15.09 -11.29 16.74
CA GLY A 609 15.00 -12.75 16.67
C GLY A 609 14.28 -13.26 15.41
N CYS A 610 14.19 -12.45 14.36
CA CYS A 610 13.47 -12.78 13.13
C CYS A 610 14.39 -13.41 12.08
N SER A 611 13.80 -14.24 11.22
CA SER A 611 14.56 -15.04 10.25
C SER A 611 15.12 -14.19 9.10
N ILE A 612 16.45 -14.13 9.03
CA ILE A 612 17.22 -13.57 7.90
C ILE A 612 16.91 -14.31 6.60
N GLU A 613 16.57 -15.60 6.65
CA GLU A 613 16.20 -16.37 5.45
C GLU A 613 14.82 -15.95 4.92
N ASP A 614 13.86 -15.71 5.82
CA ASP A 614 12.51 -15.23 5.45
C ASP A 614 12.60 -13.84 4.80
N LEU A 615 13.44 -12.95 5.35
CA LEU A 615 13.68 -11.62 4.79
C LEU A 615 14.32 -11.69 3.40
N LEU A 616 15.33 -12.56 3.20
CA LEU A 616 15.97 -12.75 1.90
C LEU A 616 15.02 -13.33 0.85
N LEU A 617 14.13 -14.24 1.25
CA LEU A 617 13.08 -14.79 0.39
C LEU A 617 11.98 -13.77 0.07
N GLU A 618 11.62 -12.91 1.02
CA GLU A 618 10.71 -11.79 0.78
C GLU A 618 11.32 -10.76 -0.17
N MET A 619 12.60 -10.40 0.01
CA MET A 619 13.33 -9.56 -0.93
C MET A 619 13.38 -10.17 -2.33
N ASP A 620 13.66 -11.48 -2.45
CA ASP A 620 13.61 -12.18 -3.74
C ASP A 620 12.20 -12.16 -4.35
N ARG A 621 11.15 -12.34 -3.52
CA ARG A 621 9.75 -12.28 -3.96
C ARG A 621 9.42 -10.91 -4.56
N VAL A 622 9.75 -9.81 -3.88
CA VAL A 622 9.30 -8.46 -4.28
C VAL A 622 10.20 -7.79 -5.32
N VAL A 623 11.48 -8.17 -5.45
CA VAL A 623 12.38 -7.63 -6.48
C VAL A 623 12.11 -8.27 -7.85
N ARG A 624 12.13 -7.46 -8.91
CA ARG A 624 11.98 -7.89 -10.30
C ARG A 624 13.16 -8.78 -10.74
N PRO A 625 12.97 -9.71 -11.68
CA PRO A 625 14.08 -10.29 -12.42
C PRO A 625 14.88 -9.19 -13.11
N TRP A 626 16.21 -9.26 -13.04
CA TRP A 626 17.14 -8.18 -13.39
C TRP A 626 17.08 -6.93 -12.51
N GLY A 627 16.32 -6.93 -11.42
CA GLY A 627 16.35 -5.89 -10.39
C GLY A 627 17.61 -5.93 -9.53
N ILE A 628 17.94 -4.79 -8.94
CA ILE A 628 19.13 -4.51 -8.13
C ILE A 628 18.80 -4.64 -6.64
N ILE A 629 19.76 -5.17 -5.88
CA ILE A 629 19.74 -5.17 -4.43
C ILE A 629 20.98 -4.42 -3.94
N ILE A 630 20.78 -3.45 -3.04
CA ILE A 630 21.84 -2.71 -2.33
C ILE A 630 21.64 -2.95 -0.83
N ILE A 631 22.62 -3.55 -0.16
CA ILE A 631 22.63 -3.77 1.29
C ILE A 631 23.80 -2.97 1.87
N ARG A 632 23.54 -2.12 2.86
CA ARG A 632 24.57 -1.50 3.71
C ARG A 632 24.24 -1.83 5.17
N ASP A 633 25.04 -2.68 5.79
CA ASP A 633 24.74 -3.25 7.11
C ASP A 633 26.07 -3.57 7.81
N ASN A 634 26.04 -4.08 9.05
CA ASN A 634 27.25 -4.51 9.76
C ASN A 634 28.04 -5.54 8.92
N ALA A 635 29.37 -5.41 8.85
CA ALA A 635 30.21 -6.26 8.00
C ALA A 635 30.04 -7.77 8.28
N SER A 636 29.83 -8.17 9.54
CA SER A 636 29.53 -9.56 9.90
C SER A 636 28.18 -10.03 9.35
N MET A 637 27.16 -9.17 9.37
CA MET A 637 25.83 -9.43 8.83
C MET A 637 25.85 -9.49 7.30
N VAL A 638 26.58 -8.58 6.64
CA VAL A 638 26.76 -8.60 5.18
C VAL A 638 27.51 -9.86 4.73
N ASN A 639 28.55 -10.28 5.46
CA ASN A 639 29.25 -11.54 5.20
C ASN A 639 28.36 -12.77 5.44
N ARG A 640 27.44 -12.72 6.43
CA ARG A 640 26.41 -13.76 6.65
C ARG A 640 25.39 -13.82 5.51
N VAL A 641 24.90 -12.68 5.03
CA VAL A 641 23.99 -12.59 3.87
C VAL A 641 24.67 -13.06 2.58
N GLY A 642 25.95 -12.73 2.38
CA GLY A 642 26.74 -13.15 1.22
C GLY A 642 26.72 -14.67 0.95
N LYS A 643 26.62 -15.48 2.01
CA LYS A 643 26.52 -16.96 1.92
C LYS A 643 25.26 -17.45 1.19
N TYR A 644 24.19 -16.64 1.11
CA TYR A 644 22.90 -17.02 0.53
C TYR A 644 22.73 -16.65 -0.96
N LEU A 645 23.52 -15.71 -1.49
CA LEU A 645 23.32 -15.15 -2.85
C LEU A 645 23.23 -16.22 -3.94
N LYS A 646 24.08 -17.25 -3.88
CA LYS A 646 24.06 -18.37 -4.82
C LYS A 646 22.78 -19.21 -4.73
N GLY A 647 22.22 -19.38 -3.53
CA GLY A 647 20.94 -20.06 -3.29
C GLY A 647 19.76 -19.26 -3.82
N LEU A 648 19.78 -17.93 -3.66
CA LEU A 648 18.80 -16.98 -4.18
C LEU A 648 18.90 -16.77 -5.71
N ARG A 649 19.97 -17.29 -6.35
CA ARG A 649 20.31 -17.08 -7.77
C ARG A 649 20.61 -15.62 -8.10
N TRP A 650 21.20 -14.89 -7.15
CA TRP A 650 21.63 -13.51 -7.33
C TRP A 650 23.10 -13.43 -7.77
N ASP A 651 23.40 -12.54 -8.71
CA ASP A 651 24.76 -12.23 -9.15
C ASP A 651 25.38 -11.17 -8.25
N HIS A 652 26.45 -11.53 -7.52
CA HIS A 652 27.26 -10.56 -6.77
C HIS A 652 28.20 -9.79 -7.72
N TRP A 653 28.40 -8.50 -7.44
CA TRP A 653 29.14 -7.60 -8.33
C TRP A 653 30.46 -7.07 -7.78
N SER A 654 30.66 -7.10 -6.47
CA SER A 654 31.98 -6.87 -5.91
C SER A 654 32.80 -8.17 -6.00
N LYS A 655 34.04 -8.03 -6.50
CA LYS A 655 35.13 -8.98 -6.22
C LYS A 655 36.15 -8.38 -5.24
N ASP A 656 36.19 -7.07 -5.22
CA ASP A 656 36.90 -6.20 -4.29
C ASP A 656 35.84 -5.45 -3.48
N ASP A 657 36.10 -5.14 -2.22
CA ASP A 657 35.08 -4.55 -1.35
C ASP A 657 34.76 -3.10 -1.76
N PHE A 658 33.47 -2.74 -1.78
CA PHE A 658 33.05 -1.37 -2.06
C PHE A 658 33.56 -0.44 -0.96
N GLU A 659 34.38 0.56 -1.34
CA GLU A 659 34.87 1.58 -0.41
C GLU A 659 33.69 2.22 0.35
N ILE A 660 33.84 2.34 1.66
CA ILE A 660 32.95 3.10 2.54
C ILE A 660 33.74 4.30 3.05
N VAL A 661 33.18 5.49 2.84
CA VAL A 661 33.60 6.69 3.55
C VAL A 661 32.82 6.72 4.86
N GLU A 662 33.53 6.74 5.98
CA GLU A 662 32.92 6.96 7.29
C GLU A 662 32.21 8.32 7.31
N ASP A 663 30.94 8.33 7.66
CA ASP A 663 30.08 9.51 7.61
C ASP A 663 29.28 9.69 8.92
N ALA A 664 28.54 10.78 9.06
CA ALA A 664 27.82 11.08 10.31
C ALA A 664 26.66 10.12 10.62
N LEU A 665 26.33 9.18 9.73
CA LEU A 665 25.40 8.07 9.93
C LEU A 665 26.11 6.70 9.89
N SER A 666 27.45 6.65 10.01
CA SER A 666 28.22 5.40 10.12
C SER A 666 28.31 4.93 11.57
N HIS A 667 28.05 3.64 11.79
CA HIS A 667 28.04 3.01 13.11
C HIS A 667 28.77 1.67 13.08
N GLY A 668 30.01 1.65 13.61
CA GLY A 668 30.86 0.46 13.63
C GLY A 668 31.43 0.10 12.26
N ASP A 669 31.78 -1.18 12.09
CA ASP A 669 32.28 -1.74 10.84
C ASP A 669 31.11 -2.05 9.89
N GLU A 670 30.80 -1.12 8.99
CA GLU A 670 29.80 -1.29 7.93
C GLU A 670 30.41 -1.98 6.69
N LYS A 671 29.59 -2.68 5.92
CA LYS A 671 29.95 -3.17 4.57
C LYS A 671 28.81 -2.91 3.59
N ILE A 672 29.15 -2.73 2.31
CA ILE A 672 28.18 -2.63 1.20
C ILE A 672 28.25 -3.91 0.35
N LEU A 673 27.09 -4.45 0.01
CA LEU A 673 26.90 -5.57 -0.92
C LEU A 673 25.91 -5.11 -2.00
N MET A 674 26.30 -5.29 -3.27
CA MET A 674 25.41 -5.04 -4.42
C MET A 674 25.28 -6.29 -5.29
N ALA A 675 24.05 -6.59 -5.72
CA ALA A 675 23.74 -7.76 -6.52
C ALA A 675 22.56 -7.55 -7.49
N ARG A 676 22.46 -8.39 -8.52
CA ARG A 676 21.23 -8.55 -9.34
C ARG A 676 20.49 -9.82 -8.99
N LYS A 677 19.17 -9.78 -8.99
CA LYS A 677 18.36 -11.00 -9.21
C LYS A 677 18.48 -11.43 -10.67
N ARG A 678 18.85 -12.68 -10.95
CA ARG A 678 18.80 -13.25 -12.32
C ARG A 678 17.37 -13.46 -12.79
N LEU A 679 17.11 -13.31 -14.08
CA LEU A 679 15.96 -13.96 -14.70
C LEU A 679 16.24 -15.45 -14.88
N TRP A 680 15.35 -16.28 -14.35
CA TRP A 680 15.32 -17.73 -14.51
C TRP A 680 13.87 -18.16 -14.72
N GLN A 681 13.65 -19.16 -15.57
CA GLN A 681 12.38 -19.86 -15.63
C GLN A 681 12.51 -21.20 -14.88
N PRO A 682 11.42 -21.76 -14.33
CA PRO A 682 11.38 -23.16 -13.95
C PRO A 682 11.74 -24.02 -15.17
N VAL A 683 12.58 -25.05 -14.97
CA VAL A 683 12.74 -26.08 -16.00
C VAL A 683 11.46 -26.90 -16.00
N GLU A 684 10.85 -27.11 -17.17
CA GLU A 684 9.67 -27.98 -17.30
C GLU A 684 10.02 -29.40 -16.85
N SER A 685 9.45 -29.82 -15.72
CA SER A 685 9.48 -31.21 -15.26
C SER A 685 8.41 -32.00 -16.02
N PHE A 686 8.81 -32.52 -17.18
CA PHE A 686 8.02 -33.43 -18.03
C PHE A 686 7.67 -34.75 -17.32
#